data_AF-A0A8H5WYF6-F1
#
_entry.id   AF-A0A8H5WYF6-F1
#
_cell.length_a   1.000
_cell.length_b   1.000
_cell.length_c   1.000
_cell.angle_alpha   90.00
_cell.angle_beta   90.00
_cell.angle_gamma   90.00
#
_symmetry.space_group_name_H-M   'P 1'
#
loop_
_entity.id
_entity.type
_entity.pdbx_description
1 polymer ?
#
loop_
_entity_poly.entity_id
_entity_poly.type
_entity_poly.pdbx_seq_one_letter_code
_entity_poly.pdbx_strand_id
1 'polypeptide(L)'
;MATSVQKPRQRRTSAQKDPSSARISTPASSTQAYQRSPHPDEVASLTKFNVLPITSAGHVLYLGESAGFDLLLRGSQSPVHFPMPQDTLALSVPAGLDPLEIQILKRRGAFVLPPKALCDDLIETFFSWVHPIVPVINRTKFMSQYRDARNPPSMLLLQCILLAGARISTNPQLKVDGSTSTAVATFYRRAKALYDAEYERDRITLVQSMLLMGWYWAGPDDISKNMFYWSQSAITVAQNFGLHRTMESSRLSISEKRLRRRIWWTLFTRDRALAVALGQSISINLDDCDIDMIAEDDFIEHDGNDIDEYPPDPIHVEFFVQHGQDCNDINSISAALSKWNQECPITMRWERSKHHFWSGILYLHYFSARCLLHRASSPRNRKTLQDTKQSYGSPDGTVRAANMITSIIEALSDKQQLRRCPPFIVHSLFSAIVIHLHVSNTPSPSISRLAHRRLSTCLEAIKDLAQVWVVGKTVLTMIEKISGLSREEKPSRHGNGSALKGEVFIDLGCADASGPAYSPSNGNPLTEAKDNTQTPQDLPNCDETLPYYEAHPPVVIGFPEGHHNVHDNPPPPDLGDPQPKIGYSSLLPDGTFLSGFVPDTFYVENTAQICNAMTDMTALTWDQFQIGCQQDYSISVPWSLELDFQGLIPPTIVYFFPASGYALLSSGFYHPTIFDFYSTHSALTILFEYLQQPFEMAAVRDVDILTYDGLKLKGTFYSVRTNKPCIVMSHGFSGHRDHFLPELAAKFNEAGYGAMVYDNRCWGDSEGLPRCEADPVKQTRDYLDVFNFAAALPEVDPTKIVYWGSSLSGGNAICAAAMNKSLAGIISQVPFVSGGSMARITGAPKSLLVSRRTPNSEIQIPIYPNSVEEVQDGTTKAILKDAGAVEFAEEMTRRGYSYDKTATLQSLTNTIMHEPTGVIHHISPTPLLMIVADDDVCTYTHLQLEAFEKALQPKTLMIVKGTGHFDLYYGKRFQEVVGMQLEFLRSIF
;
A
#
# COMPACT_ATOMS: atom_id res chain seq x y z
N MET A 1 40.22 4.64 63.27
CA MET A 1 40.13 3.18 63.71
C MET A 1 40.29 2.26 62.51
N ALA A 2 41.62 2.23 62.02
CA ALA A 2 42.55 1.09 61.95
C ALA A 2 42.33 0.31 60.64
N THR A 3 43.32 0.42 59.69
CA THR A 3 44.56 -0.32 59.36
C THR A 3 44.37 -1.07 58.03
N SER A 4 45.25 -0.72 57.05
CA SER A 4 46.65 -0.95 56.67
C SER A 4 46.77 -2.22 55.81
N VAL A 5 47.43 -2.11 54.64
CA VAL A 5 48.82 -2.23 54.15
C VAL A 5 49.16 -3.72 53.96
N GLN A 6 49.75 -4.02 52.72
CA GLN A 6 51.10 -4.09 52.12
C GLN A 6 51.43 -5.55 51.76
N LYS A 7 51.95 -5.77 50.49
CA LYS A 7 53.13 -5.90 49.62
C LYS A 7 53.85 -7.23 49.86
N PRO A 8 54.90 -7.32 48.97
CA PRO A 8 56.08 -6.60 48.47
C PRO A 8 56.51 -7.08 47.08
N ARG A 9 57.22 -6.06 46.31
CA ARG A 9 58.46 -5.35 45.91
C ARG A 9 59.41 -6.31 45.20
N GLN A 10 60.02 -5.80 44.03
CA GLN A 10 61.17 -4.96 43.67
C GLN A 10 61.93 -5.58 42.50
N ARG A 11 62.27 -4.68 41.46
CA ARG A 11 63.18 -3.59 41.10
C ARG A 11 63.97 -3.97 39.84
N ARG A 12 64.11 -2.97 38.85
CA ARG A 12 64.96 -1.84 38.46
C ARG A 12 65.27 -1.91 36.97
N THR A 13 65.09 -0.74 36.20
CA THR A 13 65.81 0.52 35.87
C THR A 13 65.64 0.82 34.38
N SER A 14 65.20 2.07 34.04
CA SER A 14 65.62 3.47 33.81
C SER A 14 65.51 3.80 32.30
N ALA A 15 64.74 4.88 31.92
CA ALA A 15 64.96 6.33 31.77
C ALA A 15 65.04 6.68 30.27
N GLN A 16 64.11 7.57 29.77
CA GLN A 16 63.90 9.02 29.63
C GLN A 16 64.66 9.57 28.42
N LYS A 17 63.93 10.34 27.46
CA LYS A 17 63.72 11.79 27.23
C LYS A 17 64.40 12.21 25.93
N ASP A 18 63.60 12.67 24.94
CA ASP A 18 63.26 13.88 24.18
C ASP A 18 64.41 14.27 23.24
N PRO A 19 64.19 15.21 22.22
CA PRO A 19 63.32 16.07 21.41
C PRO A 19 64.08 16.74 20.25
N SER A 20 63.47 16.84 19.08
CA SER A 20 63.33 18.17 18.44
C SER A 20 64.29 18.29 17.25
N SER A 21 63.71 18.45 16.04
CA SER A 21 64.12 19.65 15.26
C SER A 21 63.69 19.48 13.80
N ALA A 22 62.63 20.12 13.39
CA ALA A 22 62.28 21.23 12.48
C ALA A 22 63.23 21.28 11.27
N ARG A 23 62.67 20.91 10.07
CA ARG A 23 62.92 21.89 8.97
C ARG A 23 62.13 21.47 7.73
N ILE A 24 61.12 22.22 7.34
CA ILE A 24 60.56 23.01 6.23
C ILE A 24 61.28 22.68 4.92
N SER A 25 60.54 21.99 3.93
CA SER A 25 60.65 22.56 2.55
C SER A 25 59.49 22.04 1.70
N THR A 26 58.46 22.81 1.49
CA THR A 26 57.55 22.77 0.31
C THR A 26 58.35 22.73 -1.00
N PRO A 27 57.73 22.30 -2.23
CA PRO A 27 56.97 21.44 -3.15
C PRO A 27 57.63 21.37 -4.54
N ALA A 28 57.65 20.07 -5.12
CA ALA A 28 57.69 20.17 -6.60
C ALA A 28 57.21 18.86 -7.21
N SER A 29 56.05 18.84 -7.88
CA SER A 29 55.53 18.51 -9.22
C SER A 29 56.33 17.39 -9.88
N SER A 30 55.64 16.29 -10.25
CA SER A 30 55.54 15.79 -11.64
C SER A 30 55.45 14.26 -11.63
N THR A 31 54.27 13.69 -11.91
CA THR A 31 53.83 12.80 -13.01
C THR A 31 55.02 12.04 -13.62
N GLN A 32 55.16 10.72 -13.18
CA GLN A 32 55.42 9.65 -14.18
C GLN A 32 55.73 8.34 -13.45
N ALA A 33 54.78 7.43 -13.37
CA ALA A 33 54.67 6.11 -14.04
C ALA A 33 55.41 5.04 -13.23
N TYR A 34 54.64 4.27 -12.40
CA TYR A 34 55.07 2.86 -12.28
C TYR A 34 53.87 1.95 -12.61
N GLN A 35 53.62 1.61 -13.94
CA GLN A 35 53.33 0.30 -14.57
C GLN A 35 54.12 -0.83 -13.89
N ARG A 36 53.58 -1.30 -12.71
CA ARG A 36 53.97 -2.67 -12.32
C ARG A 36 52.78 -3.61 -12.45
N SER A 37 52.61 -4.27 -13.60
CA SER A 37 51.80 -5.50 -13.75
C SER A 37 52.01 -6.46 -12.56
N PRO A 38 50.97 -6.72 -11.75
CA PRO A 38 51.18 -7.66 -10.64
C PRO A 38 51.38 -9.10 -11.13
N HIS A 39 52.60 -9.77 -10.83
CA HIS A 39 53.09 -11.16 -10.73
C HIS A 39 51.93 -12.15 -10.51
N PRO A 40 51.62 -13.13 -11.46
CA PRO A 40 50.56 -14.17 -11.49
C PRO A 40 50.48 -14.95 -10.17
N ASP A 41 51.36 -14.66 -9.18
CA ASP A 41 51.24 -15.39 -7.89
C ASP A 41 50.62 -14.49 -6.82
N GLU A 42 50.38 -13.16 -7.11
CA GLU A 42 49.73 -12.22 -6.17
C GLU A 42 48.23 -12.11 -6.48
N VAL A 43 47.73 -12.72 -7.67
CA VAL A 43 46.29 -12.78 -7.99
C VAL A 43 45.73 -14.15 -7.56
N ALA A 44 46.65 -15.09 -7.14
CA ALA A 44 46.16 -16.42 -6.69
C ALA A 44 45.97 -16.43 -5.17
N SER A 45 46.25 -15.29 -4.45
CA SER A 45 46.04 -15.20 -2.99
C SER A 45 44.87 -14.27 -2.67
N LEU A 46 44.01 -13.83 -3.74
CA LEU A 46 42.73 -13.17 -3.38
C LEU A 46 41.67 -14.22 -3.00
N THR A 47 41.95 -14.99 -1.91
CA THR A 47 41.23 -15.69 -0.84
C THR A 47 39.86 -16.16 -1.32
N LYS A 48 39.68 -17.26 -1.98
CA LYS A 48 38.54 -18.19 -1.86
C LYS A 48 37.55 -17.75 -0.78
N PHE A 49 36.73 -16.69 -1.03
CA PHE A 49 35.64 -16.32 -0.10
C PHE A 49 34.92 -17.58 0.42
N ASN A 50 35.34 -18.12 1.58
CA ASN A 50 34.68 -19.27 2.22
C ASN A 50 33.38 -18.83 2.91
N VAL A 51 32.13 -19.23 2.36
CA VAL A 51 30.81 -18.96 2.96
C VAL A 51 30.69 -19.74 4.28
N LEU A 52 30.74 -19.05 5.47
CA LEU A 52 30.52 -19.69 6.78
C LEU A 52 29.14 -20.36 6.83
N PRO A 53 29.08 -21.50 7.49
CA PRO A 53 27.81 -22.21 7.61
C PRO A 53 26.81 -21.45 8.50
N ILE A 54 25.51 -21.41 8.05
CA ILE A 54 24.42 -20.73 8.80
C ILE A 54 24.22 -21.42 10.16
N THR A 55 24.51 -20.71 11.27
CA THR A 55 24.48 -21.34 12.63
C THR A 55 23.28 -20.80 13.40
N SER A 56 22.66 -19.58 12.89
CA SER A 56 21.48 -19.05 13.59
C SER A 56 20.45 -18.56 12.56
N ALA A 57 19.19 -18.92 12.81
CA ALA A 57 18.00 -18.89 11.92
C ALA A 57 17.56 -17.45 11.65
N GLY A 58 18.04 -16.37 12.36
CA GLY A 58 17.43 -15.02 12.21
C GLY A 58 18.42 -14.04 11.59
N HIS A 59 19.55 -14.59 11.03
CA HIS A 59 20.54 -13.59 10.57
C HIS A 59 21.09 -14.02 9.21
N VAL A 60 20.10 -14.51 8.46
CA VAL A 60 20.58 -15.00 7.14
C VAL A 60 20.01 -14.10 6.05
N LEU A 61 20.87 -13.61 5.13
CA LEU A 61 20.44 -12.81 3.98
C LEU A 61 20.46 -13.68 2.70
N TYR A 62 19.32 -13.51 1.99
CA TYR A 62 19.28 -14.24 0.70
C TYR A 62 19.75 -13.31 -0.43
N LEU A 63 20.74 -13.87 -1.23
CA LEU A 63 21.16 -13.16 -2.45
C LEU A 63 21.07 -14.13 -3.64
N GLY A 64 20.25 -13.68 -4.58
CA GLY A 64 20.01 -14.55 -5.76
C GLY A 64 21.29 -14.76 -6.58
N GLU A 65 21.19 -15.80 -7.47
CA GLU A 65 22.36 -16.20 -8.29
C GLU A 65 22.72 -15.11 -9.30
N SER A 66 21.75 -14.22 -9.55
CA SER A 66 22.03 -13.12 -10.48
C SER A 66 22.69 -11.94 -9.77
N ALA A 67 22.72 -12.10 -8.42
CA ALA A 67 23.44 -11.04 -7.67
C ALA A 67 24.96 -11.16 -7.86
N GLY A 68 25.68 -10.12 -8.44
CA GLY A 68 27.12 -10.07 -8.80
C GLY A 68 27.99 -10.84 -7.80
N PHE A 69 27.32 -11.43 -6.62
CA PHE A 69 28.13 -12.06 -5.56
C PHE A 69 28.58 -13.47 -5.97
N ASP A 70 27.83 -13.99 -6.87
CA ASP A 70 28.19 -15.31 -7.41
C ASP A 70 29.53 -15.26 -8.16
N LEU A 71 29.85 -14.05 -8.78
CA LEU A 71 31.14 -13.87 -9.49
C LEU A 71 32.33 -13.90 -8.51
N LEU A 72 31.95 -13.67 -7.26
CA LEU A 72 33.04 -13.61 -6.26
C LEU A 72 33.31 -14.99 -5.67
N LEU A 73 32.36 -16.01 -5.76
CA LEU A 73 32.45 -17.30 -5.02
C LEU A 73 32.78 -18.42 -5.99
N ARG A 74 33.54 -18.18 -7.22
CA ARG A 74 33.99 -19.09 -8.30
C ARG A 74 33.81 -20.56 -7.90
N GLY A 75 32.49 -21.14 -7.94
CA GLY A 75 32.28 -22.60 -7.85
C GLY A 75 30.85 -22.96 -8.27
N SER A 76 30.53 -24.22 -8.89
CA SER A 76 29.47 -25.00 -9.57
C SER A 76 28.25 -25.18 -8.67
N GLN A 77 28.10 -24.30 -7.34
CA GLN A 77 26.81 -24.15 -6.61
C GLN A 77 26.97 -23.05 -5.55
N SER A 78 26.83 -21.85 -5.98
CA SER A 78 27.06 -20.69 -5.09
C SER A 78 26.00 -20.66 -3.97
N PRO A 79 26.41 -20.81 -2.66
CA PRO A 79 25.45 -20.61 -1.55
C PRO A 79 24.65 -19.31 -1.72
N VAL A 80 23.21 -19.48 -1.69
CA VAL A 80 22.34 -18.29 -1.88
C VAL A 80 21.94 -17.72 -0.51
N HIS A 81 22.42 -18.54 0.57
CA HIS A 81 22.20 -18.00 1.92
C HIS A 81 23.52 -17.50 2.51
N PHE A 82 23.40 -16.26 2.97
CA PHE A 82 24.66 -15.72 3.53
C PHE A 82 24.42 -15.26 4.98
N PRO A 83 25.37 -15.82 5.93
CA PRO A 83 25.23 -15.35 7.31
C PRO A 83 25.59 -13.86 7.45
N MET A 84 24.78 -13.14 8.05
CA MET A 84 25.14 -11.73 8.31
C MET A 84 26.32 -11.63 9.28
N PRO A 85 27.50 -10.86 8.82
CA PRO A 85 28.70 -10.70 9.65
C PRO A 85 28.36 -10.07 11.02
N GLN A 86 28.74 -10.71 12.13
CA GLN A 86 28.51 -10.31 13.53
C GLN A 86 28.84 -8.83 13.75
N ASP A 87 29.84 -8.20 12.91
CA ASP A 87 30.30 -6.80 13.05
C ASP A 87 29.29 -5.82 12.42
N THR A 88 28.39 -6.24 11.39
CA THR A 88 27.26 -5.48 10.83
C THR A 88 26.08 -5.45 11.80
N LEU A 89 25.97 -6.43 12.70
CA LEU A 89 24.93 -6.46 13.77
C LEU A 89 25.27 -5.47 14.89
N ALA A 90 26.64 -5.14 15.05
CA ALA A 90 27.15 -4.21 16.07
C ALA A 90 27.05 -2.76 15.57
N LEU A 91 26.90 -2.50 14.14
CA LEU A 91 26.71 -1.14 13.55
C LEU A 91 25.23 -0.79 13.51
N SER A 92 24.20 -1.73 13.97
CA SER A 92 22.75 -1.55 14.18
C SER A 92 22.47 -0.82 15.50
N VAL A 93 22.40 0.57 15.57
CA VAL A 93 21.80 1.41 16.63
C VAL A 93 21.53 0.57 17.88
N PRO A 94 22.02 0.96 19.26
CA PRO A 94 21.98 0.16 20.49
C PRO A 94 20.70 -0.67 20.59
N ALA A 95 20.76 -2.01 20.67
CA ALA A 95 20.03 -3.20 21.14
C ALA A 95 18.91 -2.81 22.11
N GLY A 96 17.92 -1.93 21.50
CA GLY A 96 16.64 -1.83 22.25
C GLY A 96 15.86 -0.60 21.80
N LEU A 97 14.55 -0.84 21.56
CA LEU A 97 13.63 0.25 21.18
C LEU A 97 13.87 1.50 22.03
N ASP A 98 14.00 2.70 21.41
CA ASP A 98 14.05 4.00 22.09
C ASP A 98 13.01 4.07 23.22
N PRO A 99 13.41 4.43 24.50
CA PRO A 99 12.51 4.52 25.66
C PRO A 99 11.20 5.25 25.31
N LEU A 100 11.25 6.30 24.50
CA LEU A 100 10.01 6.98 24.05
C LEU A 100 9.09 6.03 23.27
N GLU A 101 9.73 5.27 22.41
CA GLU A 101 8.93 4.29 21.67
C GLU A 101 8.26 3.27 22.61
N ILE A 102 9.01 2.84 23.64
CA ILE A 102 8.42 1.88 24.60
C ILE A 102 7.27 2.55 25.35
N GLN A 103 7.43 3.86 25.68
CA GLN A 103 6.32 4.55 26.38
C GLN A 103 5.09 4.67 25.48
N ILE A 104 5.36 4.90 24.21
CA ILE A 104 4.22 4.99 23.27
C ILE A 104 3.51 3.64 23.19
N LEU A 105 4.32 2.58 23.18
CA LEU A 105 3.71 1.25 23.11
C LEU A 105 2.92 0.93 24.38
N LYS A 106 3.41 1.45 25.51
CA LYS A 106 2.66 1.21 26.78
C LYS A 106 1.35 1.99 26.77
N ARG A 107 1.39 3.19 26.16
CA ARG A 107 0.15 4.00 26.15
C ARG A 107 -0.87 3.39 25.17
N ARG A 108 -0.34 2.73 24.16
CA ARG A 108 -1.25 2.08 23.19
C ARG A 108 -1.76 0.73 23.69
N GLY A 109 -1.12 0.38 24.87
CA GLY A 109 -1.59 -0.88 25.50
C GLY A 109 -0.99 -2.11 24.79
N ALA A 110 0.05 -1.94 24.05
CA ALA A 110 0.60 -3.02 23.22
C ALA A 110 1.07 -4.20 24.09
N PHE A 111 1.34 -3.97 25.45
CA PHE A 111 1.88 -5.06 26.30
C PHE A 111 0.79 -5.57 27.24
N VAL A 112 -0.37 -5.00 27.00
CA VAL A 112 -1.45 -5.38 27.93
C VAL A 112 -2.09 -6.68 27.43
N LEU A 113 -2.23 -7.66 28.47
CA LEU A 113 -2.88 -8.94 28.13
C LEU A 113 -4.14 -9.12 28.98
N PRO A 114 -5.11 -9.82 28.40
CA PRO A 114 -6.29 -10.15 29.22
C PRO A 114 -5.94 -11.10 30.38
N PRO A 115 -6.95 -11.32 31.23
CA PRO A 115 -6.69 -12.27 32.32
C PRO A 115 -6.17 -13.62 31.79
N LYS A 116 -5.31 -14.19 32.58
CA LYS A 116 -4.60 -15.41 32.15
C LYS A 116 -5.59 -16.50 31.72
N ALA A 117 -6.72 -16.60 32.38
CA ALA A 117 -7.71 -17.64 32.00
C ALA A 117 -8.20 -17.43 30.55
N LEU A 118 -8.45 -16.15 30.31
CA LEU A 118 -8.90 -15.88 28.93
C LEU A 118 -7.76 -16.10 27.92
N CYS A 119 -6.56 -15.74 28.24
CA CYS A 119 -5.42 -16.03 27.35
C CYS A 119 -5.27 -17.53 27.10
N ASP A 120 -5.39 -18.32 28.16
CA ASP A 120 -5.24 -19.79 28.01
C ASP A 120 -6.31 -20.34 27.07
N ASP A 121 -7.50 -19.76 27.26
CA ASP A 121 -8.60 -20.24 26.41
C ASP A 121 -8.34 -19.88 24.94
N LEU A 122 -7.89 -18.67 24.67
CA LEU A 122 -7.68 -18.25 23.27
C LEU A 122 -6.49 -18.99 22.66
N ILE A 123 -5.44 -19.19 23.42
CA ILE A 123 -4.28 -19.92 22.89
C ILE A 123 -4.68 -21.37 22.57
N GLU A 124 -5.48 -21.93 23.41
CA GLU A 124 -5.95 -23.29 23.10
C GLU A 124 -6.84 -23.29 21.85
N THR A 125 -7.69 -22.27 21.80
CA THR A 125 -8.53 -22.17 20.60
C THR A 125 -7.66 -22.00 19.34
N PHE A 126 -6.63 -21.23 19.40
CA PHE A 126 -5.71 -21.07 18.26
C PHE A 126 -5.10 -22.41 17.85
N PHE A 127 -4.53 -23.19 18.82
CA PHE A 127 -3.81 -24.43 18.42
C PHE A 127 -4.81 -25.50 17.98
N SER A 128 -6.06 -25.30 18.32
CA SER A 128 -7.04 -26.35 17.95
C SER A 128 -7.64 -26.07 16.57
N TRP A 129 -7.78 -24.74 16.32
CA TRP A 129 -8.65 -24.53 15.12
C TRP A 129 -7.89 -23.70 14.08
N VAL A 130 -6.90 -22.96 14.50
CA VAL A 130 -6.19 -22.10 13.52
C VAL A 130 -4.86 -22.75 13.13
N HIS A 131 -4.15 -23.34 14.02
CA HIS A 131 -2.78 -23.85 13.79
C HIS A 131 -2.78 -24.97 12.75
N PRO A 132 -3.80 -25.80 12.72
CA PRO A 132 -3.78 -26.88 11.72
C PRO A 132 -3.84 -26.32 10.28
N ILE A 133 -4.35 -25.12 10.08
CA ILE A 133 -4.40 -24.50 8.73
C ILE A 133 -3.13 -23.67 8.51
N VAL A 134 -2.57 -23.17 9.58
CA VAL A 134 -1.35 -22.34 9.47
C VAL A 134 -0.33 -22.81 10.51
N PRO A 135 0.23 -24.01 10.32
CA PRO A 135 1.14 -24.61 11.32
C PRO A 135 2.53 -23.97 11.28
N VAL A 136 2.55 -22.70 11.74
CA VAL A 136 3.83 -21.98 11.51
C VAL A 136 4.48 -21.72 12.88
N ILE A 137 3.79 -22.41 13.95
CA ILE A 137 4.36 -22.22 15.29
C ILE A 137 4.74 -23.58 15.87
N ASN A 138 5.90 -23.60 16.49
CA ASN A 138 6.24 -24.78 17.32
C ASN A 138 5.53 -24.72 18.68
N ARG A 139 4.52 -25.57 18.81
CA ARG A 139 3.64 -25.46 20.00
C ARG A 139 4.41 -25.78 21.29
N THR A 140 5.24 -26.80 21.21
CA THR A 140 5.97 -27.20 22.44
C THR A 140 6.87 -26.07 22.92
N LYS A 141 7.56 -25.52 21.96
CA LYS A 141 8.48 -24.42 22.35
C LYS A 141 7.67 -23.18 22.80
N PHE A 142 6.65 -22.87 22.15
CA PHE A 142 5.85 -21.69 22.53
C PHE A 142 5.24 -21.85 23.93
N MET A 143 4.63 -23.04 24.18
CA MET A 143 3.95 -23.22 25.48
C MET A 143 4.97 -23.24 26.63
N SER A 144 6.11 -23.81 26.30
CA SER A 144 7.17 -23.76 27.35
C SER A 144 7.55 -22.31 27.67
N GLN A 145 7.63 -21.46 26.65
CA GLN A 145 7.97 -20.04 26.90
C GLN A 145 6.80 -19.31 27.57
N TYR A 146 5.63 -19.64 27.16
CA TYR A 146 4.43 -18.99 27.73
C TYR A 146 4.30 -19.25 29.22
N ARG A 147 4.83 -20.39 29.69
CA ARG A 147 4.72 -20.73 31.14
C ARG A 147 5.92 -20.17 31.90
N ASP A 148 6.86 -19.78 31.09
CA ASP A 148 8.09 -19.30 31.74
C ASP A 148 8.12 -17.76 31.71
N ALA A 149 7.98 -17.16 32.90
CA ALA A 149 7.92 -15.68 32.95
C ALA A 149 9.31 -15.07 32.66
N ARG A 150 10.33 -15.91 32.81
CA ARG A 150 11.70 -15.36 32.63
C ARG A 150 12.12 -15.40 31.16
N ASN A 151 11.44 -16.21 30.44
CA ASN A 151 11.74 -16.29 28.99
C ASN A 151 10.43 -16.46 28.20
N PRO A 152 9.65 -15.34 28.15
CA PRO A 152 8.33 -15.42 27.52
C PRO A 152 8.43 -15.36 25.98
N PRO A 153 7.35 -15.83 25.34
CA PRO A 153 7.36 -15.68 23.88
C PRO A 153 7.33 -14.21 23.44
N SER A 154 7.62 -14.10 22.18
CA SER A 154 7.54 -12.71 21.65
C SER A 154 6.15 -12.11 21.89
N MET A 155 6.25 -10.80 22.37
CA MET A 155 4.95 -10.13 22.65
C MET A 155 4.17 -9.93 21.34
N LEU A 156 4.85 -9.59 20.28
CA LEU A 156 4.16 -9.45 18.97
C LEU A 156 3.47 -10.76 18.57
N LEU A 157 4.21 -11.80 18.68
CA LEU A 157 3.62 -13.11 18.28
C LEU A 157 2.46 -13.49 19.20
N LEU A 158 2.62 -13.26 20.49
CA LEU A 158 1.53 -13.63 21.43
C LEU A 158 0.26 -12.82 21.12
N GLN A 159 0.36 -11.50 20.80
CA GLN A 159 -0.83 -10.69 20.46
C GLN A 159 -1.50 -11.23 19.19
N CYS A 160 -0.66 -11.68 18.25
CA CYS A 160 -1.23 -12.20 16.99
C CYS A 160 -1.93 -13.55 17.22
N ILE A 161 -1.35 -14.38 18.12
CA ILE A 161 -2.03 -15.66 18.42
C ILE A 161 -3.37 -15.38 19.14
N LEU A 162 -3.36 -14.38 19.97
CA LEU A 162 -4.64 -14.05 20.65
C LEU A 162 -5.63 -13.46 19.64
N LEU A 163 -5.07 -12.68 18.75
CA LEU A 163 -5.96 -12.12 17.70
C LEU A 163 -6.63 -13.24 16.91
N ALA A 164 -5.83 -14.17 16.40
CA ALA A 164 -6.40 -15.26 15.61
C ALA A 164 -7.34 -16.13 16.44
N GLY A 165 -6.96 -16.39 17.69
CA GLY A 165 -7.84 -17.18 18.59
C GLY A 165 -9.17 -16.46 18.88
N ALA A 166 -9.06 -15.13 19.07
CA ALA A 166 -10.27 -14.37 19.45
C ALA A 166 -11.26 -14.34 18.28
N ARG A 167 -10.76 -14.38 17.04
CA ARG A 167 -11.66 -14.26 15.87
C ARG A 167 -12.61 -15.45 15.79
N ILE A 168 -12.10 -16.59 16.27
CA ILE A 168 -13.00 -17.77 16.07
C ILE A 168 -13.41 -18.31 17.44
N SER A 169 -13.29 -17.47 18.44
CA SER A 169 -13.62 -17.94 19.81
C SER A 169 -15.13 -17.82 20.04
N THR A 170 -15.63 -18.74 20.89
CA THR A 170 -17.06 -18.67 21.25
C THR A 170 -17.22 -18.23 22.71
N ASN A 171 -16.16 -17.69 23.19
CA ASN A 171 -16.19 -17.25 24.60
C ASN A 171 -17.03 -15.96 24.71
N PRO A 172 -18.04 -15.96 25.59
CA PRO A 172 -19.00 -14.85 25.68
C PRO A 172 -18.33 -13.58 26.23
N GLN A 173 -17.17 -13.78 26.92
CA GLN A 173 -16.50 -12.60 27.51
C GLN A 173 -15.95 -11.69 26.41
N LEU A 174 -15.85 -12.20 25.21
CA LEU A 174 -15.25 -11.41 24.11
C LEU A 174 -16.33 -10.73 23.30
N LYS A 175 -17.63 -10.99 23.67
CA LYS A 175 -18.73 -10.48 22.84
C LYS A 175 -19.39 -9.28 23.53
N VAL A 176 -18.79 -8.07 23.44
CA VAL A 176 -19.28 -6.85 24.12
C VAL A 176 -20.43 -6.25 23.30
N ASP A 177 -20.62 -6.49 21.97
CA ASP A 177 -21.75 -6.01 21.13
C ASP A 177 -22.40 -7.18 20.39
N GLY A 178 -22.23 -8.40 20.98
CA GLY A 178 -22.83 -9.56 20.27
C GLY A 178 -21.88 -10.15 19.23
N SER A 179 -20.55 -9.47 19.03
CA SER A 179 -19.53 -10.01 18.11
C SER A 179 -18.13 -9.89 18.74
N THR A 180 -17.18 -10.70 18.19
CA THR A 180 -15.79 -10.67 18.73
C THR A 180 -14.98 -9.58 18.01
N SER A 181 -15.63 -8.70 17.27
CA SER A 181 -14.93 -7.76 16.36
C SER A 181 -14.13 -6.74 17.16
N THR A 182 -14.71 -6.32 18.23
CA THR A 182 -13.98 -5.30 19.03
C THR A 182 -12.71 -5.89 19.64
N ALA A 183 -12.88 -7.06 20.23
CA ALA A 183 -11.69 -7.71 20.81
C ALA A 183 -10.62 -7.98 19.74
N VAL A 184 -11.07 -8.44 18.61
CA VAL A 184 -10.13 -8.76 17.51
C VAL A 184 -9.42 -7.46 17.07
N ALA A 185 -10.17 -6.37 16.94
CA ALA A 185 -9.57 -5.09 16.55
C ALA A 185 -8.53 -4.62 17.58
N THR A 186 -8.83 -4.86 18.79
CA THR A 186 -7.87 -4.44 19.85
C THR A 186 -6.56 -5.23 19.74
N PHE A 187 -6.67 -6.57 19.63
CA PHE A 187 -5.42 -7.37 19.53
C PHE A 187 -4.64 -6.98 18.26
N TYR A 188 -5.37 -6.69 17.22
CA TYR A 188 -4.68 -6.32 15.97
C TYR A 188 -3.94 -4.99 16.16
N ARG A 189 -4.62 -3.96 16.70
CA ARG A 189 -3.98 -2.65 16.89
C ARG A 189 -2.74 -2.77 17.78
N ARG A 190 -2.85 -3.61 18.78
CA ARG A 190 -1.67 -3.79 19.66
C ARG A 190 -0.54 -4.49 18.92
N ALA A 191 -0.89 -5.57 18.20
CA ALA A 191 0.17 -6.27 17.43
C ALA A 191 0.77 -5.35 16.36
N LYS A 192 -0.11 -4.59 15.74
CA LYS A 192 0.38 -3.71 14.66
C LYS A 192 1.32 -2.63 15.24
N ALA A 193 0.98 -2.09 16.39
CA ALA A 193 1.87 -1.12 17.05
C ALA A 193 3.26 -1.72 17.31
N LEU A 194 3.25 -3.00 17.76
CA LEU A 194 4.56 -3.65 18.01
C LEU A 194 5.31 -3.86 16.69
N TYR A 195 4.55 -4.23 15.66
CA TYR A 195 5.19 -4.43 14.33
C TYR A 195 5.74 -3.10 13.81
N ASP A 196 4.98 -2.01 13.88
CA ASP A 196 5.40 -0.70 13.33
C ASP A 196 6.61 -0.14 14.10
N ALA A 197 6.70 -0.58 15.35
CA ALA A 197 7.83 -0.07 16.16
C ALA A 197 9.07 -0.95 15.97
N GLU A 198 8.93 -1.96 15.04
CA GLU A 198 10.02 -2.93 14.78
C GLU A 198 10.51 -3.57 16.08
N TYR A 199 9.49 -3.89 16.90
CA TYR A 199 9.78 -4.52 18.22
C TYR A 199 10.35 -5.91 18.03
N GLU A 200 9.93 -6.69 17.07
CA GLU A 200 10.37 -8.09 16.91
C GLU A 200 11.65 -8.14 16.05
N ARG A 201 12.56 -8.93 16.54
CA ARG A 201 13.85 -8.96 15.81
C ARG A 201 14.05 -10.31 15.10
N ASP A 202 13.37 -11.21 15.76
CA ASP A 202 13.50 -12.53 15.12
C ASP A 202 12.66 -12.59 13.83
N ARG A 203 13.34 -12.79 12.77
CA ARG A 203 12.70 -12.65 11.44
C ARG A 203 11.68 -13.76 11.20
N ILE A 204 12.02 -14.92 11.75
CA ILE A 204 11.03 -16.01 11.59
C ILE A 204 9.75 -15.66 12.35
N THR A 205 9.95 -15.11 13.57
CA THR A 205 8.77 -14.73 14.35
C THR A 205 8.02 -13.58 13.67
N LEU A 206 8.76 -12.77 13.00
CA LEU A 206 8.11 -11.64 12.29
C LEU A 206 7.22 -12.17 11.16
N VAL A 207 7.74 -13.10 10.33
CA VAL A 207 6.93 -13.67 9.24
C VAL A 207 5.71 -14.40 9.83
N GLN A 208 5.94 -15.16 10.96
CA GLN A 208 4.79 -15.84 11.62
C GLN A 208 3.71 -14.85 12.05
N SER A 209 4.20 -13.73 12.63
CA SER A 209 3.24 -12.73 13.15
C SER A 209 2.50 -12.06 11.99
N MET A 210 3.20 -11.80 10.86
CA MET A 210 2.54 -11.16 9.71
C MET A 210 1.46 -12.07 9.12
N LEU A 211 1.79 -13.36 9.07
CA LEU A 211 0.77 -14.29 8.55
C LEU A 211 -0.47 -14.30 9.44
N LEU A 212 -0.25 -14.23 10.77
CA LEU A 212 -1.41 -14.34 11.69
C LEU A 212 -2.16 -13.01 11.76
N MET A 213 -1.47 -11.92 11.42
CA MET A 213 -2.20 -10.64 11.38
C MET A 213 -3.30 -10.67 10.29
N GLY A 214 -3.11 -11.60 9.35
CA GLY A 214 -4.10 -11.77 8.26
C GLY A 214 -5.45 -12.26 8.78
N TRP A 215 -5.50 -12.59 10.03
CA TRP A 215 -6.79 -13.06 10.58
C TRP A 215 -7.65 -11.85 10.98
N TYR A 216 -7.09 -10.65 10.66
CA TYR A 216 -7.88 -9.42 10.84
C TYR A 216 -8.33 -8.90 9.48
N TRP A 217 -9.66 -8.59 9.45
CA TRP A 217 -10.21 -7.98 8.23
C TRP A 217 -11.35 -7.02 8.61
N ALA A 218 -11.04 -5.64 8.45
CA ALA A 218 -11.95 -4.60 8.99
C ALA A 218 -13.11 -4.34 8.02
N GLY A 219 -12.94 -5.00 6.67
CA GLY A 219 -14.03 -4.75 5.71
C GLY A 219 -13.49 -4.61 4.29
N PRO A 220 -14.35 -4.60 3.25
CA PRO A 220 -13.95 -4.63 1.83
C PRO A 220 -13.31 -3.30 1.39
N ASP A 221 -13.40 -2.14 2.24
CA ASP A 221 -12.87 -0.82 1.81
C ASP A 221 -11.44 -0.63 2.35
N ASP A 222 -10.96 -1.66 3.08
CA ASP A 222 -9.63 -1.45 3.72
C ASP A 222 -8.63 -2.46 3.12
N ILE A 223 -7.92 -1.96 2.02
CA ILE A 223 -7.05 -2.86 1.23
C ILE A 223 -5.72 -3.04 1.96
N SER A 224 -5.41 -2.15 3.03
CA SER A 224 -4.07 -2.19 3.67
C SER A 224 -4.10 -3.02 4.95
N LYS A 225 -5.27 -3.56 5.31
CA LYS A 225 -5.31 -4.36 6.55
C LYS A 225 -6.13 -5.64 6.33
N ASN A 226 -6.02 -6.15 5.08
CA ASN A 226 -6.77 -7.41 4.85
C ASN A 226 -5.79 -8.58 4.65
N MET A 227 -6.37 -9.82 4.70
CA MET A 227 -5.56 -11.06 4.64
C MET A 227 -4.60 -11.04 3.46
N PHE A 228 -5.02 -10.35 2.36
CA PHE A 228 -4.14 -10.30 1.17
C PHE A 228 -2.88 -9.47 1.44
N TYR A 229 -3.03 -8.31 1.94
CA TYR A 229 -1.89 -7.42 2.23
C TYR A 229 -0.86 -8.12 3.12
N TRP A 230 -1.34 -8.68 4.22
CA TRP A 230 -0.37 -9.25 5.16
C TRP A 230 0.28 -10.52 4.59
N SER A 231 -0.57 -11.27 3.78
CA SER A 231 0.04 -12.48 3.17
C SER A 231 1.11 -12.09 2.14
N GLN A 232 0.83 -11.03 1.35
CA GLN A 232 1.82 -10.63 0.33
C GLN A 232 3.06 -10.01 0.99
N SER A 233 2.82 -9.30 1.97
CA SER A 233 3.97 -8.73 2.70
C SER A 233 4.82 -9.83 3.35
N ALA A 234 4.17 -10.80 3.88
CA ALA A 234 4.93 -11.91 4.52
C ALA A 234 5.73 -12.68 3.46
N ILE A 235 5.15 -12.82 2.24
CA ILE A 235 5.87 -13.55 1.18
C ILE A 235 7.13 -12.77 0.78
N THR A 236 6.92 -11.48 0.71
CA THR A 236 8.08 -10.65 0.34
C THR A 236 9.19 -10.77 1.39
N VAL A 237 8.81 -10.65 2.61
CA VAL A 237 9.85 -10.72 3.67
C VAL A 237 10.44 -12.13 3.73
N ALA A 238 9.63 -13.14 3.57
CA ALA A 238 10.14 -14.53 3.63
C ALA A 238 11.12 -14.78 2.47
N GLN A 239 10.83 -14.27 1.26
CA GLN A 239 11.74 -14.47 0.11
C GLN A 239 13.05 -13.71 0.32
N ASN A 240 12.89 -12.54 0.93
CA ASN A 240 14.12 -11.78 1.23
C ASN A 240 15.02 -12.53 2.22
N PHE A 241 14.34 -13.44 2.97
CA PHE A 241 15.16 -14.18 3.96
C PHE A 241 15.56 -15.54 3.38
N GLY A 242 15.07 -15.80 2.25
CA GLY A 242 15.54 -17.01 1.55
C GLY A 242 14.78 -18.26 2.01
N LEU A 243 13.57 -18.10 2.49
CA LEU A 243 12.84 -19.28 3.00
C LEU A 243 12.38 -20.16 1.83
N HIS A 244 12.46 -19.64 0.61
CA HIS A 244 12.04 -20.43 -0.57
C HIS A 244 13.20 -21.29 -1.10
N ARG A 245 14.35 -21.21 -0.47
CA ARG A 245 15.51 -22.00 -0.94
C ARG A 245 15.80 -23.13 0.05
N THR A 246 16.53 -24.14 -0.51
CA THR A 246 16.81 -25.33 0.31
C THR A 246 17.83 -24.98 1.40
N MET A 247 17.62 -25.70 2.58
CA MET A 247 18.51 -25.43 3.73
C MET A 247 19.29 -26.69 4.09
N GLU A 248 19.48 -27.62 3.09
CA GLU A 248 20.10 -28.92 3.40
C GLU A 248 21.56 -28.73 3.82
N SER A 249 22.15 -27.72 3.32
CA SER A 249 23.60 -27.58 3.60
C SER A 249 23.83 -26.64 4.79
N SER A 250 22.69 -26.29 5.52
CA SER A 250 22.86 -25.37 6.67
C SER A 250 23.08 -26.15 7.98
N ARG A 251 23.70 -25.46 9.08
CA ARG A 251 23.93 -26.10 10.40
C ARG A 251 22.74 -25.88 11.33
N LEU A 252 21.56 -25.52 10.77
CA LEU A 252 20.35 -25.36 11.60
C LEU A 252 19.88 -26.72 12.12
N SER A 253 19.20 -26.64 13.37
CA SER A 253 18.62 -27.90 13.88
C SER A 253 17.54 -28.45 12.93
N ILE A 254 17.30 -29.74 13.03
CA ILE A 254 16.28 -30.39 12.15
C ILE A 254 14.90 -29.77 12.41
N SER A 255 14.58 -29.52 13.64
CA SER A 255 13.25 -28.95 13.97
C SER A 255 13.10 -27.55 13.37
N GLU A 256 14.19 -26.80 13.24
CA GLU A 256 14.12 -25.45 12.64
C GLU A 256 13.93 -25.55 11.12
N LYS A 257 14.63 -26.47 10.52
CA LYS A 257 14.43 -26.65 9.08
C LYS A 257 12.98 -27.08 8.77
N ARG A 258 12.47 -27.93 9.63
CA ARG A 258 11.07 -28.37 9.42
C ARG A 258 10.09 -27.21 9.61
N LEU A 259 10.35 -26.35 10.62
CA LEU A 259 9.45 -25.19 10.83
C LEU A 259 9.50 -24.24 9.62
N ARG A 260 10.59 -24.02 9.01
CA ARG A 260 10.71 -23.11 7.86
C ARG A 260 9.98 -23.67 6.64
N ARG A 261 10.10 -25.02 6.53
CA ARG A 261 9.34 -25.63 5.42
C ARG A 261 7.84 -25.45 5.63
N ARG A 262 7.44 -25.60 6.94
CA ARG A 262 5.99 -25.40 7.18
C ARG A 262 5.58 -23.96 6.88
N ILE A 263 6.45 -23.02 7.21
CA ILE A 263 6.08 -21.59 6.99
C ILE A 263 5.99 -21.32 5.49
N TRP A 264 6.97 -21.81 4.72
CA TRP A 264 6.98 -21.49 3.28
C TRP A 264 5.75 -22.10 2.59
N TRP A 265 5.45 -23.35 2.97
CA TRP A 265 4.35 -23.98 2.23
C TRP A 265 2.99 -23.50 2.76
N THR A 266 2.99 -22.90 3.97
CA THR A 266 1.76 -22.16 4.37
C THR A 266 1.59 -20.90 3.52
N LEU A 267 2.69 -20.20 3.26
CA LEU A 267 2.62 -19.00 2.40
C LEU A 267 2.17 -19.37 0.98
N PHE A 268 2.69 -20.48 0.55
CA PHE A 268 2.32 -20.92 -0.81
C PHE A 268 0.82 -21.23 -0.89
N THR A 269 0.31 -22.03 0.04
CA THR A 269 -1.11 -22.42 -0.05
C THR A 269 -2.01 -21.19 0.12
N ARG A 270 -1.60 -20.30 0.94
CA ARG A 270 -2.42 -19.10 1.15
C ARG A 270 -2.40 -18.20 -0.10
N ASP A 271 -1.20 -18.05 -0.77
CA ASP A 271 -1.09 -17.27 -2.03
C ASP A 271 -2.03 -17.82 -3.10
N ARG A 272 -2.14 -19.20 -3.14
CA ARG A 272 -3.00 -19.79 -4.17
C ARG A 272 -4.48 -19.64 -3.79
N ALA A 273 -4.71 -19.81 -2.53
CA ALA A 273 -6.12 -19.75 -2.09
C ALA A 273 -6.69 -18.33 -2.31
N LEU A 274 -5.88 -17.32 -2.05
CA LEU A 274 -6.39 -15.94 -2.23
C LEU A 274 -6.50 -15.60 -3.71
N ALA A 275 -5.57 -16.12 -4.51
CA ALA A 275 -5.66 -15.87 -5.97
C ALA A 275 -6.95 -16.47 -6.55
N VAL A 276 -7.26 -17.65 -5.99
CA VAL A 276 -8.47 -18.32 -6.51
C VAL A 276 -9.72 -17.62 -5.98
N ALA A 277 -9.70 -17.24 -4.80
CA ALA A 277 -10.92 -16.70 -4.17
C ALA A 277 -11.21 -15.28 -4.68
N LEU A 278 -10.18 -14.50 -4.99
CA LEU A 278 -10.44 -13.07 -5.27
C LEU A 278 -9.96 -12.74 -6.68
N GLY A 279 -9.49 -13.73 -7.45
CA GLY A 279 -8.98 -13.50 -8.81
C GLY A 279 -7.72 -12.63 -8.84
N GLN A 280 -6.97 -12.62 -7.83
CA GLN A 280 -5.74 -11.79 -7.75
C GLN A 280 -4.55 -12.55 -8.35
N SER A 281 -3.42 -11.71 -8.60
CA SER A 281 -2.20 -12.34 -9.16
C SER A 281 -1.46 -13.16 -8.10
N ILE A 282 -0.75 -14.23 -8.57
CA ILE A 282 0.07 -15.05 -7.64
C ILE A 282 1.46 -14.40 -7.48
N SER A 283 1.96 -14.51 -6.22
CA SER A 283 3.26 -13.84 -5.94
C SER A 283 4.40 -14.85 -5.93
N ILE A 284 4.09 -16.15 -5.74
CA ILE A 284 5.18 -17.15 -5.61
C ILE A 284 5.28 -17.91 -6.94
N ASN A 285 6.43 -17.75 -7.48
CA ASN A 285 6.77 -18.56 -8.66
C ASN A 285 7.61 -19.78 -8.25
N LEU A 286 7.06 -21.01 -8.56
CA LEU A 286 7.71 -22.23 -8.04
C LEU A 286 9.04 -22.49 -8.75
N ASP A 287 9.19 -21.85 -9.95
CA ASP A 287 10.47 -22.01 -10.67
C ASP A 287 11.64 -21.35 -9.92
N ASP A 288 11.26 -20.49 -9.04
CA ASP A 288 12.32 -19.81 -8.26
C ASP A 288 12.55 -20.49 -6.91
N CYS A 289 11.86 -21.62 -6.75
CA CYS A 289 11.91 -22.24 -5.41
C CYS A 289 12.61 -23.60 -5.52
N ASP A 290 13.51 -23.90 -4.52
CA ASP A 290 14.11 -25.26 -4.50
C ASP A 290 13.95 -25.87 -3.11
N ILE A 291 13.06 -25.35 -2.28
CA ILE A 291 12.77 -25.92 -0.94
C ILE A 291 11.98 -27.21 -1.12
N ASP A 292 12.28 -28.22 -0.18
CA ASP A 292 11.64 -29.55 -0.32
C ASP A 292 10.14 -29.47 -0.01
N MET A 293 9.48 -30.40 -0.72
CA MET A 293 8.02 -30.48 -0.46
C MET A 293 7.75 -30.90 0.99
N ILE A 294 6.67 -30.33 1.50
CA ILE A 294 6.34 -30.59 2.92
C ILE A 294 5.98 -32.07 3.10
N ALA A 295 6.45 -32.69 4.24
CA ALA A 295 6.17 -34.10 4.58
C ALA A 295 5.68 -34.22 6.03
N GLU A 296 5.17 -35.44 6.31
CA GLU A 296 4.59 -35.65 7.66
C GLU A 296 5.65 -35.45 8.75
N ASP A 297 6.89 -35.72 8.40
CA ASP A 297 7.96 -35.62 9.42
C ASP A 297 8.24 -34.15 9.78
N ASP A 298 7.77 -33.29 8.92
CA ASP A 298 8.03 -31.86 9.19
C ASP A 298 7.22 -31.36 10.40
N PHE A 299 6.34 -32.18 10.99
CA PHE A 299 5.49 -31.72 12.12
C PHE A 299 6.02 -32.27 13.44
N ILE A 300 7.11 -32.88 13.29
CA ILE A 300 7.81 -33.24 14.54
C ILE A 300 8.58 -32.00 15.04
N GLU A 301 8.27 -31.60 16.28
CA GLU A 301 8.72 -30.25 16.70
C GLU A 301 9.96 -30.36 17.58
N HIS A 302 10.60 -31.53 17.79
CA HIS A 302 11.83 -31.63 18.61
C HIS A 302 12.90 -32.43 17.85
N ASP A 303 14.19 -32.05 18.42
CA ASP A 303 15.33 -32.82 17.83
C ASP A 303 15.65 -34.04 18.70
N GLY A 304 15.80 -35.27 18.06
CA GLY A 304 16.25 -36.44 18.86
C GLY A 304 15.05 -37.19 19.45
N ASN A 305 15.21 -38.03 20.67
CA ASN A 305 14.14 -38.89 21.22
C ASN A 305 13.41 -38.16 22.35
N ASP A 306 13.35 -36.82 22.31
CA ASP A 306 12.63 -36.11 23.38
C ASP A 306 11.11 -36.32 23.23
N ILE A 307 10.41 -36.56 24.43
CA ILE A 307 8.94 -36.75 24.42
C ILE A 307 8.27 -35.40 24.11
N ASP A 308 7.51 -35.46 22.98
CA ASP A 308 6.74 -34.26 22.57
C ASP A 308 5.54 -34.04 23.51
N GLU A 309 5.65 -33.01 24.36
CA GLU A 309 4.53 -32.71 25.29
C GLU A 309 3.22 -32.50 24.52
N TYR A 310 3.38 -32.01 23.36
CA TYR A 310 2.18 -31.81 22.52
C TYR A 310 2.37 -32.50 21.17
N PRO A 311 2.02 -33.78 21.09
CA PRO A 311 2.22 -34.51 19.81
C PRO A 311 1.24 -34.03 18.73
N PRO A 312 1.87 -33.93 17.44
CA PRO A 312 0.98 -33.49 16.36
C PRO A 312 -0.19 -34.46 16.13
N ASP A 313 -1.30 -33.90 15.97
CA ASP A 313 -2.47 -34.73 15.63
C ASP A 313 -2.36 -35.25 14.19
N PRO A 314 -2.45 -36.57 13.99
CA PRO A 314 -2.24 -37.17 12.66
C PRO A 314 -3.23 -36.62 11.62
N ILE A 315 -4.45 -36.31 12.07
CA ILE A 315 -5.43 -35.78 11.10
C ILE A 315 -5.05 -34.36 10.67
N HIS A 316 -4.56 -33.55 11.62
CA HIS A 316 -4.12 -32.18 11.25
C HIS A 316 -2.93 -32.22 10.28
N VAL A 317 -2.08 -33.15 10.59
CA VAL A 317 -0.87 -33.25 9.73
C VAL A 317 -1.28 -33.69 8.32
N GLU A 318 -2.10 -34.68 8.34
CA GLU A 318 -2.53 -35.17 7.02
C GLU A 318 -3.32 -34.09 6.26
N PHE A 319 -4.16 -33.35 6.98
CA PHE A 319 -4.94 -32.28 6.33
C PHE A 319 -3.98 -31.28 5.65
N PHE A 320 -3.00 -30.81 6.36
CA PHE A 320 -2.13 -29.75 5.78
C PHE A 320 -1.30 -30.31 4.62
N VAL A 321 -0.77 -31.56 4.79
CA VAL A 321 0.05 -32.13 3.71
C VAL A 321 -0.79 -32.27 2.43
N GLN A 322 -2.05 -32.65 2.67
CA GLN A 322 -2.90 -32.79 1.46
C GLN A 322 -3.31 -31.42 0.92
N HIS A 323 -3.50 -30.54 1.77
CA HIS A 323 -3.87 -29.17 1.34
C HIS A 323 -2.75 -28.55 0.50
N GLY A 324 -1.45 -28.85 0.71
CA GLY A 324 -0.26 -28.28 0.05
C GLY A 324 0.08 -29.02 -1.24
N GLN A 325 -0.37 -30.29 -1.54
CA GLN A 325 -0.01 -31.17 -2.68
C GLN A 325 -0.96 -30.91 -3.85
N ASP A 326 -1.97 -29.99 -3.80
CA ASP A 326 -3.05 -29.74 -4.77
C ASP A 326 -2.59 -28.70 -5.80
N CYS A 327 -1.10 -28.51 -6.16
CA CYS A 327 -0.96 -27.42 -7.16
C CYS A 327 0.35 -27.61 -7.93
N ASN A 328 0.72 -28.88 -8.39
CA ASN A 328 2.09 -28.93 -8.96
C ASN A 328 2.04 -29.34 -10.43
N ASP A 329 0.70 -29.53 -11.07
CA ASP A 329 0.86 -30.01 -12.47
C ASP A 329 -0.16 -29.28 -13.36
N ILE A 330 0.22 -28.23 -14.19
CA ILE A 330 -0.49 -27.23 -15.02
C ILE A 330 -0.81 -27.85 -16.39
N ASN A 331 -0.47 -29.20 -16.67
CA ASN A 331 -0.66 -29.58 -18.09
C ASN A 331 -1.99 -30.30 -18.29
N SER A 332 -2.92 -30.45 -17.02
CA SER A 332 -4.37 -30.72 -17.09
C SER A 332 -4.96 -30.68 -15.68
N ILE A 333 -5.21 -29.51 -15.09
CA ILE A 333 -5.76 -29.22 -13.74
C ILE A 333 -6.92 -30.19 -13.43
N SER A 334 -7.67 -30.55 -14.48
CA SER A 334 -8.77 -31.52 -14.25
C SER A 334 -8.22 -32.91 -13.94
N ALA A 335 -7.25 -33.41 -14.58
CA ALA A 335 -6.62 -34.72 -14.30
C ALA A 335 -5.89 -34.70 -12.95
N ALA A 336 -5.35 -33.62 -12.61
CA ALA A 336 -4.63 -33.51 -11.32
C ALA A 336 -5.63 -33.56 -10.14
N LEU A 337 -6.74 -32.89 -10.32
CA LEU A 337 -7.73 -32.91 -9.23
C LEU A 337 -8.35 -34.31 -9.09
N SER A 338 -8.54 -34.94 -10.23
CA SER A 338 -9.06 -36.33 -10.15
C SER A 338 -8.04 -37.27 -9.51
N LYS A 339 -6.84 -37.07 -9.92
CA LYS A 339 -5.78 -37.90 -9.31
C LYS A 339 -5.67 -37.63 -7.81
N TRP A 340 -5.74 -36.41 -7.47
CA TRP A 340 -5.66 -36.11 -6.02
C TRP A 340 -6.80 -36.79 -5.25
N ASN A 341 -8.05 -36.68 -5.76
CA ASN A 341 -9.21 -37.30 -5.08
C ASN A 341 -9.04 -38.82 -4.97
N GLN A 342 -8.36 -39.44 -5.97
CA GLN A 342 -8.16 -40.92 -5.91
C GLN A 342 -7.07 -41.29 -4.90
N GLU A 343 -6.13 -40.39 -4.75
CA GLU A 343 -4.96 -40.75 -3.91
C GLU A 343 -5.13 -40.19 -2.50
N CYS A 344 -6.30 -39.44 -2.30
CA CYS A 344 -6.51 -38.89 -0.95
C CYS A 344 -6.75 -40.02 0.06
N PRO A 345 -6.02 -39.97 1.18
CA PRO A 345 -6.20 -41.02 2.19
C PRO A 345 -7.65 -41.12 2.68
N ILE A 346 -7.97 -42.39 3.08
CA ILE A 346 -9.39 -42.68 3.43
C ILE A 346 -9.79 -41.84 4.66
N THR A 347 -8.82 -41.58 5.48
CA THR A 347 -9.12 -40.83 6.72
C THR A 347 -9.50 -39.37 6.39
N MET A 348 -9.12 -38.86 5.19
CA MET A 348 -9.39 -37.43 4.87
C MET A 348 -10.46 -37.33 3.78
N ARG A 349 -11.03 -38.43 3.43
CA ARG A 349 -12.11 -38.37 2.44
C ARG A 349 -13.43 -37.97 3.11
N TRP A 350 -14.10 -37.07 2.33
CA TRP A 350 -15.31 -36.55 3.02
C TRP A 350 -16.52 -37.41 2.63
N GLU A 351 -17.30 -37.75 3.78
CA GLU A 351 -18.63 -38.39 3.61
C GLU A 351 -19.60 -37.83 4.66
N ARG A 352 -20.76 -37.67 4.20
CA ARG A 352 -21.70 -37.03 5.14
C ARG A 352 -21.92 -37.89 6.38
N SER A 353 -22.03 -39.18 6.28
CA SER A 353 -22.29 -40.08 7.44
C SER A 353 -21.10 -40.13 8.40
N LYS A 354 -19.87 -39.82 7.84
CA LYS A 354 -18.66 -39.83 8.70
C LYS A 354 -18.01 -38.44 8.72
N HIS A 355 -18.87 -37.50 8.92
CA HIS A 355 -18.36 -36.11 8.84
C HIS A 355 -17.23 -35.89 9.85
N HIS A 356 -16.15 -35.38 9.31
CA HIS A 356 -15.06 -34.81 10.13
C HIS A 356 -14.75 -33.39 9.65
N PHE A 357 -14.52 -32.49 10.66
CA PHE A 357 -14.39 -31.04 10.35
C PHE A 357 -13.29 -30.80 9.30
N TRP A 358 -12.13 -31.41 9.40
CA TRP A 358 -10.99 -31.08 8.52
C TRP A 358 -11.13 -31.74 7.15
N SER A 359 -11.76 -32.89 7.18
CA SER A 359 -12.05 -33.48 5.85
C SER A 359 -13.04 -32.60 5.08
N GLY A 360 -14.03 -32.09 5.79
CA GLY A 360 -15.00 -31.18 5.16
C GLY A 360 -14.32 -29.93 4.58
N ILE A 361 -13.42 -29.34 5.41
CA ILE A 361 -12.75 -28.10 4.94
C ILE A 361 -11.89 -28.41 3.72
N LEU A 362 -11.21 -29.48 3.72
CA LEU A 362 -10.35 -29.85 2.58
C LEU A 362 -11.19 -30.05 1.32
N TYR A 363 -12.35 -30.72 1.47
CA TYR A 363 -13.14 -31.03 0.27
C TYR A 363 -13.95 -29.80 -0.18
N LEU A 364 -14.13 -28.85 0.76
CA LEU A 364 -14.69 -27.58 0.28
C LEU A 364 -13.73 -26.89 -0.69
N HIS A 365 -12.40 -27.03 -0.43
CA HIS A 365 -11.41 -26.46 -1.38
C HIS A 365 -11.43 -27.25 -2.70
N TYR A 366 -11.52 -28.51 -2.55
CA TYR A 366 -11.53 -29.35 -3.75
C TYR A 366 -12.73 -29.03 -4.65
N PHE A 367 -13.93 -28.94 -4.09
CA PHE A 367 -15.13 -28.76 -4.93
C PHE A 367 -15.22 -27.31 -5.42
N SER A 368 -14.65 -26.39 -4.60
CA SER A 368 -14.61 -25.00 -5.11
C SER A 368 -13.72 -24.91 -6.36
N ALA A 369 -12.59 -25.57 -6.32
CA ALA A 369 -11.70 -25.59 -7.50
C ALA A 369 -12.40 -26.25 -8.70
N ARG A 370 -13.19 -27.25 -8.47
CA ARG A 370 -13.93 -27.91 -9.58
C ARG A 370 -15.00 -26.98 -10.15
N CYS A 371 -15.63 -26.26 -9.21
CA CYS A 371 -16.62 -25.31 -9.72
C CYS A 371 -15.95 -24.28 -10.65
N LEU A 372 -14.76 -23.87 -10.35
CA LEU A 372 -14.06 -22.84 -11.12
C LEU A 372 -13.55 -23.41 -12.45
N LEU A 373 -12.96 -24.59 -12.42
CA LEU A 373 -12.45 -25.25 -13.63
C LEU A 373 -13.56 -25.44 -14.66
N HIS A 374 -14.67 -25.77 -14.26
CA HIS A 374 -15.77 -26.00 -15.23
C HIS A 374 -16.30 -24.67 -15.77
N ARG A 375 -16.13 -23.58 -14.97
CA ARG A 375 -16.50 -22.24 -15.48
C ARG A 375 -15.48 -21.76 -16.52
N ALA A 376 -14.17 -22.06 -16.35
CA ALA A 376 -13.04 -21.58 -17.19
C ALA A 376 -12.93 -22.39 -18.48
N SER A 377 -13.18 -23.72 -18.65
CA SER A 377 -13.10 -24.63 -19.81
C SER A 377 -14.30 -24.39 -20.75
N SER A 378 -15.01 -23.33 -20.59
CA SER A 378 -16.18 -23.11 -21.46
C SER A 378 -16.00 -21.78 -22.22
N PRO A 379 -15.13 -21.63 -23.31
CA PRO A 379 -14.75 -20.36 -23.96
C PRO A 379 -15.96 -19.66 -24.61
N ARG A 380 -16.50 -18.57 -24.08
CA ARG A 380 -17.12 -17.37 -24.68
C ARG A 380 -18.47 -17.72 -25.33
N ASN A 381 -19.81 -17.70 -24.63
CA ASN A 381 -20.98 -17.40 -25.47
C ASN A 381 -22.23 -18.06 -24.89
N ARG A 382 -23.02 -17.58 -23.84
CA ARG A 382 -24.49 -17.66 -23.88
C ARG A 382 -24.98 -19.07 -24.19
N LYS A 383 -24.06 -20.08 -24.60
CA LYS A 383 -24.52 -21.45 -24.88
C LYS A 383 -24.13 -22.42 -23.76
N THR A 384 -23.67 -21.98 -22.58
CA THR A 384 -23.19 -22.79 -21.44
C THR A 384 -24.29 -22.92 -20.39
N LEU A 385 -25.30 -22.22 -20.59
CA LEU A 385 -26.38 -22.25 -19.59
C LEU A 385 -27.48 -23.23 -20.02
N GLN A 386 -27.50 -23.62 -21.30
CA GLN A 386 -28.35 -24.71 -21.80
C GLN A 386 -27.66 -26.07 -21.65
N ASP A 387 -26.26 -26.16 -21.50
CA ASP A 387 -25.50 -27.42 -21.29
C ASP A 387 -25.48 -27.82 -19.81
N THR A 388 -25.73 -26.82 -18.81
CA THR A 388 -25.88 -27.16 -17.37
C THR A 388 -27.13 -28.03 -17.16
N LYS A 389 -28.00 -28.05 -18.17
CA LYS A 389 -29.20 -28.91 -18.17
C LYS A 389 -28.84 -30.35 -18.59
N GLN A 390 -27.73 -30.59 -19.44
CA GLN A 390 -27.27 -31.92 -19.89
C GLN A 390 -26.26 -32.52 -18.91
N SER A 391 -25.65 -31.79 -17.86
CA SER A 391 -24.62 -32.23 -16.90
C SER A 391 -25.22 -32.39 -15.50
N TYR A 392 -26.58 -32.04 -15.30
CA TYR A 392 -27.30 -32.14 -14.01
C TYR A 392 -27.27 -33.58 -13.49
N GLY A 393 -26.45 -34.56 -14.18
CA GLY A 393 -26.37 -36.00 -13.81
C GLY A 393 -24.96 -36.54 -14.03
N SER A 394 -23.97 -35.72 -14.54
CA SER A 394 -22.60 -36.21 -14.78
C SER A 394 -21.80 -36.24 -13.45
N PRO A 395 -21.19 -37.45 -13.15
CA PRO A 395 -20.40 -37.68 -11.94
C PRO A 395 -19.30 -36.62 -11.76
N ASP A 396 -19.05 -35.69 -12.72
CA ASP A 396 -17.95 -34.73 -12.64
C ASP A 396 -18.45 -33.32 -12.99
N GLY A 397 -19.80 -32.97 -12.61
CA GLY A 397 -20.42 -31.73 -13.13
C GLY A 397 -20.44 -30.62 -12.07
N THR A 398 -20.41 -29.26 -12.39
CA THR A 398 -20.38 -28.04 -11.57
C THR A 398 -21.59 -27.99 -10.62
N VAL A 399 -22.74 -28.60 -11.01
CA VAL A 399 -23.93 -28.60 -10.11
C VAL A 399 -23.71 -29.61 -8.97
N ARG A 400 -23.10 -30.81 -9.30
CA ARG A 400 -22.79 -31.76 -8.20
C ARG A 400 -21.79 -31.14 -7.22
N ALA A 401 -20.76 -30.52 -7.80
CA ALA A 401 -19.78 -29.89 -6.88
C ALA A 401 -20.47 -28.87 -5.95
N ALA A 402 -21.39 -28.06 -6.53
CA ALA A 402 -22.12 -27.07 -5.69
C ALA A 402 -23.00 -27.79 -4.67
N ASN A 403 -23.58 -28.92 -5.08
CA ASN A 403 -24.40 -29.68 -4.11
C ASN A 403 -23.54 -30.24 -2.98
N MET A 404 -22.37 -30.68 -3.40
CA MET A 404 -21.51 -31.25 -2.36
C MET A 404 -21.03 -30.15 -1.39
N ILE A 405 -20.74 -28.96 -1.97
CA ILE A 405 -20.36 -27.86 -1.07
C ILE A 405 -21.52 -27.59 -0.09
N THR A 406 -22.74 -27.55 -0.57
CA THR A 406 -23.90 -27.27 0.29
C THR A 406 -24.08 -28.39 1.33
N SER A 407 -23.85 -29.63 0.91
CA SER A 407 -23.98 -30.75 1.86
C SER A 407 -22.95 -30.63 2.99
N ILE A 408 -21.77 -30.27 2.61
CA ILE A 408 -20.75 -30.12 3.68
C ILE A 408 -21.13 -28.97 4.60
N ILE A 409 -21.67 -27.88 4.03
CA ILE A 409 -22.06 -26.71 4.85
C ILE A 409 -23.20 -27.10 5.79
N GLU A 410 -24.06 -27.92 5.32
CA GLU A 410 -25.15 -28.38 6.21
C GLU A 410 -24.61 -29.19 7.39
N ALA A 411 -23.68 -30.11 7.00
CA ALA A 411 -23.11 -30.91 8.10
C ALA A 411 -22.39 -30.00 9.12
N LEU A 412 -21.71 -28.98 8.57
CA LEU A 412 -21.00 -28.07 9.51
C LEU A 412 -22.01 -27.26 10.33
N SER A 413 -23.04 -26.85 9.70
CA SER A 413 -24.07 -26.06 10.42
C SER A 413 -24.76 -26.92 11.49
N ASP A 414 -25.06 -28.24 11.15
CA ASP A 414 -25.72 -29.13 12.12
C ASP A 414 -24.87 -29.31 13.39
N LYS A 415 -23.60 -29.15 13.18
CA LYS A 415 -22.73 -29.36 14.37
C LYS A 415 -22.26 -28.02 14.93
N GLN A 416 -22.75 -26.89 14.37
CA GLN A 416 -22.43 -25.52 14.84
C GLN A 416 -20.93 -25.25 14.73
N GLN A 417 -20.43 -25.65 13.61
CA GLN A 417 -18.96 -25.51 13.46
C GLN A 417 -18.65 -24.45 12.40
N LEU A 418 -19.60 -23.75 11.89
CA LEU A 418 -19.36 -22.79 10.78
C LEU A 418 -18.57 -21.58 11.28
N ARG A 419 -18.76 -21.28 12.50
CA ARG A 419 -18.09 -20.06 13.00
C ARG A 419 -16.61 -20.34 13.28
N ARG A 420 -16.27 -21.59 13.18
CA ARG A 420 -14.85 -21.94 13.43
C ARG A 420 -14.10 -22.07 12.10
N CYS A 421 -14.79 -21.79 11.03
CA CYS A 421 -14.16 -22.02 9.72
C CYS A 421 -13.30 -20.81 9.34
N PRO A 422 -12.31 -21.10 8.51
CA PRO A 422 -11.49 -20.00 7.99
C PRO A 422 -12.24 -19.17 6.94
N PRO A 423 -11.70 -17.97 6.63
CA PRO A 423 -12.42 -17.02 5.77
C PRO A 423 -12.61 -17.58 4.34
N PHE A 424 -11.80 -18.44 3.82
CA PHE A 424 -11.94 -18.93 2.44
C PHE A 424 -13.25 -19.69 2.24
N ILE A 425 -13.90 -20.13 3.32
CA ILE A 425 -15.18 -20.86 3.18
C ILE A 425 -16.23 -19.92 2.58
N VAL A 426 -16.02 -18.62 2.79
CA VAL A 426 -16.98 -17.65 2.21
C VAL A 426 -16.92 -17.74 0.68
N HIS A 427 -15.76 -17.95 0.16
CA HIS A 427 -15.63 -18.11 -1.31
C HIS A 427 -16.29 -19.42 -1.79
N SER A 428 -16.02 -20.50 -1.08
CA SER A 428 -16.66 -21.78 -1.48
C SER A 428 -18.19 -21.67 -1.50
N LEU A 429 -18.68 -20.94 -0.51
CA LEU A 429 -20.15 -20.77 -0.45
C LEU A 429 -20.64 -19.86 -1.58
N PHE A 430 -19.86 -18.87 -1.77
CA PHE A 430 -20.25 -17.95 -2.86
C PHE A 430 -20.29 -18.69 -4.20
N SER A 431 -19.30 -19.56 -4.48
CA SER A 431 -19.31 -20.36 -5.71
C SER A 431 -20.57 -21.23 -5.82
N ALA A 432 -20.96 -21.85 -4.72
CA ALA A 432 -22.16 -22.70 -4.75
C ALA A 432 -23.42 -21.85 -4.94
N ILE A 433 -23.47 -20.67 -4.32
CA ILE A 433 -24.67 -19.79 -4.42
C ILE A 433 -24.86 -19.37 -5.88
N VAL A 434 -23.80 -19.01 -6.50
CA VAL A 434 -23.91 -18.55 -7.90
C VAL A 434 -24.46 -19.70 -8.77
N ILE A 435 -23.97 -20.89 -8.53
CA ILE A 435 -24.43 -22.03 -9.36
C ILE A 435 -25.89 -22.36 -9.02
N HIS A 436 -26.29 -22.38 -7.72
CA HIS A 436 -27.69 -22.70 -7.37
C HIS A 436 -28.64 -21.60 -7.86
N LEU A 437 -28.17 -20.37 -7.81
CA LEU A 437 -29.02 -19.28 -8.32
C LEU A 437 -29.28 -19.45 -9.82
N HIS A 438 -28.29 -19.89 -10.40
CA HIS A 438 -28.46 -20.11 -11.86
C HIS A 438 -29.40 -21.28 -12.14
N VAL A 439 -29.17 -22.42 -11.48
CA VAL A 439 -30.00 -23.62 -11.70
C VAL A 439 -31.45 -23.36 -11.27
N SER A 440 -31.62 -22.44 -10.39
CA SER A 440 -32.98 -22.18 -9.88
C SER A 440 -33.83 -21.49 -10.96
N ASN A 441 -33.17 -20.94 -11.96
CA ASN A 441 -33.93 -20.25 -13.02
C ASN A 441 -34.20 -21.19 -14.19
N THR A 442 -34.03 -22.52 -13.95
CA THR A 442 -34.27 -23.49 -15.04
C THR A 442 -35.77 -23.85 -15.10
N PRO A 443 -36.30 -24.22 -16.36
CA PRO A 443 -37.74 -24.46 -16.62
C PRO A 443 -38.23 -25.76 -15.99
N SER A 444 -37.36 -26.68 -15.54
CA SER A 444 -37.80 -27.90 -14.82
C SER A 444 -38.17 -27.58 -13.37
N PRO A 445 -39.42 -27.80 -12.97
CA PRO A 445 -39.95 -27.39 -11.67
C PRO A 445 -39.32 -28.20 -10.52
N SER A 446 -39.03 -29.49 -10.65
CA SER A 446 -38.41 -30.31 -9.59
C SER A 446 -36.96 -29.89 -9.33
N ILE A 447 -36.20 -29.57 -10.33
CA ILE A 447 -34.78 -29.16 -10.20
C ILE A 447 -34.71 -27.71 -9.70
N SER A 448 -35.57 -26.97 -10.18
CA SER A 448 -35.64 -25.57 -9.70
C SER A 448 -36.01 -25.50 -8.20
N ARG A 449 -36.96 -26.33 -7.78
CA ARG A 449 -37.34 -26.33 -6.34
C ARG A 449 -36.18 -26.81 -5.47
N LEU A 450 -35.54 -27.89 -5.85
CA LEU A 450 -34.38 -28.39 -5.09
C LEU A 450 -33.26 -27.35 -5.06
N ALA A 451 -32.97 -26.67 -6.13
CA ALA A 451 -31.90 -25.63 -6.18
C ALA A 451 -32.27 -24.44 -5.28
N HIS A 452 -33.56 -24.10 -5.23
CA HIS A 452 -33.97 -23.01 -4.32
C HIS A 452 -33.77 -23.41 -2.85
N ARG A 453 -34.10 -24.68 -2.54
CA ARG A 453 -33.88 -25.12 -1.15
C ARG A 453 -32.39 -25.08 -0.78
N ARG A 454 -31.60 -25.49 -1.69
CA ARG A 454 -30.15 -25.51 -1.39
C ARG A 454 -29.60 -24.07 -1.34
N LEU A 455 -30.09 -23.25 -2.22
CA LEU A 455 -29.69 -21.83 -2.15
C LEU A 455 -30.06 -21.22 -0.79
N SER A 456 -31.25 -21.55 -0.31
CA SER A 456 -31.66 -21.02 1.01
C SER A 456 -30.72 -21.51 2.13
N THR A 457 -30.32 -22.75 1.99
CA THR A 457 -29.38 -23.27 3.01
C THR A 457 -28.05 -22.50 2.95
N CYS A 458 -27.58 -22.24 1.77
CA CYS A 458 -26.29 -21.54 1.65
C CYS A 458 -26.41 -20.10 2.16
N LEU A 459 -27.52 -19.44 1.86
CA LEU A 459 -27.68 -18.05 2.32
C LEU A 459 -27.77 -17.99 3.85
N GLU A 460 -28.43 -19.03 4.42
CA GLU A 460 -28.45 -19.05 5.90
C GLU A 460 -27.05 -19.28 6.49
N ALA A 461 -26.35 -20.12 5.84
CA ALA A 461 -24.98 -20.38 6.32
C ALA A 461 -24.11 -19.12 6.22
N ILE A 462 -24.26 -18.35 5.09
CA ILE A 462 -23.43 -17.14 4.93
C ILE A 462 -23.80 -16.12 6.01
N LYS A 463 -25.03 -16.09 6.40
CA LYS A 463 -25.43 -15.18 7.50
C LYS A 463 -24.71 -15.55 8.80
N ASP A 464 -24.63 -16.85 9.02
CA ASP A 464 -23.91 -17.28 10.24
C ASP A 464 -22.42 -16.91 10.15
N LEU A 465 -21.88 -17.07 9.00
CA LEU A 465 -20.44 -16.77 8.85
C LEU A 465 -20.19 -15.26 8.94
N ALA A 466 -21.16 -14.46 8.58
CA ALA A 466 -21.01 -12.99 8.58
C ALA A 466 -20.86 -12.47 10.02
N GLN A 467 -21.12 -13.34 10.94
CA GLN A 467 -20.92 -12.91 12.35
C GLN A 467 -19.44 -12.92 12.72
N VAL A 468 -18.74 -13.72 11.98
CA VAL A 468 -17.31 -13.84 12.31
C VAL A 468 -16.48 -13.11 11.26
N TRP A 469 -17.01 -13.22 9.98
CA TRP A 469 -16.17 -12.66 8.90
C TRP A 469 -16.97 -11.55 8.19
N VAL A 470 -16.36 -10.40 8.15
CA VAL A 470 -17.02 -9.21 7.56
C VAL A 470 -17.27 -9.47 6.06
N VAL A 471 -16.40 -10.17 5.38
CA VAL A 471 -16.59 -10.49 3.95
C VAL A 471 -17.91 -11.25 3.75
N GLY A 472 -18.25 -12.04 4.63
CA GLY A 472 -19.57 -12.71 4.54
C GLY A 472 -20.72 -11.70 4.45
N LYS A 473 -20.60 -10.60 5.23
CA LYS A 473 -21.66 -9.56 5.18
C LYS A 473 -21.71 -8.89 3.80
N THR A 474 -20.54 -8.69 3.27
CA THR A 474 -20.48 -8.05 1.94
C THR A 474 -21.15 -8.94 0.88
N VAL A 475 -20.79 -10.22 0.91
CA VAL A 475 -21.39 -11.14 -0.10
C VAL A 475 -22.91 -11.21 0.10
N LEU A 476 -23.34 -11.24 1.27
CA LEU A 476 -24.79 -11.30 1.53
C LEU A 476 -25.48 -10.05 0.99
N THR A 477 -24.91 -8.91 1.27
CA THR A 477 -25.52 -7.65 0.78
C THR A 477 -25.56 -7.63 -0.76
N MET A 478 -24.50 -8.13 -1.33
CA MET A 478 -24.45 -8.18 -2.81
C MET A 478 -25.55 -9.09 -3.36
N ILE A 479 -25.64 -10.23 -2.80
CA ILE A 479 -26.64 -11.19 -3.33
C ILE A 479 -28.06 -10.64 -3.08
N GLU A 480 -28.30 -9.97 -1.97
CA GLU A 480 -29.64 -9.41 -1.67
C GLU A 480 -29.96 -8.27 -2.65
N LYS A 481 -29.00 -7.55 -3.00
CA LYS A 481 -29.24 -6.44 -3.94
C LYS A 481 -29.52 -6.97 -5.34
N ILE A 482 -28.86 -8.06 -5.63
CA ILE A 482 -28.98 -8.63 -6.99
C ILE A 482 -30.27 -9.47 -7.07
N SER A 483 -30.75 -10.06 -6.02
CA SER A 483 -31.89 -11.01 -6.04
C SER A 483 -33.18 -10.26 -5.73
N GLY A 484 -33.23 -8.74 -5.90
CA GLY A 484 -34.51 -8.05 -5.64
C GLY A 484 -35.20 -8.57 -4.37
N LEU A 485 -34.68 -9.38 -3.42
CA LEU A 485 -35.33 -9.90 -2.20
C LEU A 485 -35.26 -8.85 -1.09
N SER A 486 -35.12 -7.44 -1.43
CA SER A 486 -35.25 -6.45 -0.34
C SER A 486 -36.72 -6.23 0.01
N ARG A 487 -37.37 -7.08 0.83
CA ARG A 487 -38.55 -6.75 1.66
C ARG A 487 -38.79 -5.24 1.70
N GLU A 488 -39.32 -4.62 0.63
CA GLU A 488 -40.02 -3.32 0.64
C GLU A 488 -41.20 -3.33 1.61
N GLU A 489 -41.02 -2.95 2.91
CA GLU A 489 -41.99 -2.15 3.67
C GLU A 489 -42.90 -1.33 2.74
N LYS A 490 -44.07 -1.96 2.45
CA LYS A 490 -45.36 -1.48 1.89
C LYS A 490 -45.49 0.05 2.02
N PRO A 491 -45.81 0.78 0.90
CA PRO A 491 -46.91 1.75 1.07
C PRO A 491 -48.05 1.49 0.08
N SER A 492 -49.28 1.23 0.69
CA SER A 492 -50.69 1.43 0.29
C SER A 492 -50.82 2.43 -0.85
N ARG A 493 -51.43 1.97 -1.99
CA ARG A 493 -52.70 2.20 -2.73
C ARG A 493 -52.39 2.47 -4.21
N HIS A 494 -52.99 1.64 -5.11
CA HIS A 494 -54.01 1.52 -6.17
C HIS A 494 -53.34 1.60 -7.55
N GLY A 495 -53.46 0.51 -8.33
CA GLY A 495 -54.07 0.43 -9.68
C GLY A 495 -53.20 -0.42 -10.61
N ASN A 496 -53.66 -1.60 -10.98
CA ASN A 496 -54.06 -2.32 -12.21
C ASN A 496 -52.87 -3.11 -12.79
N GLY A 497 -52.94 -4.44 -12.62
CA GLY A 497 -52.85 -5.67 -13.46
C GLY A 497 -51.78 -5.53 -14.56
N SER A 498 -50.55 -6.18 -14.30
CA SER A 498 -49.95 -6.97 -15.41
C SER A 498 -48.70 -7.69 -14.88
N ALA A 499 -48.79 -9.07 -14.61
CA ALA A 499 -48.05 -10.34 -14.84
C ALA A 499 -46.56 -10.08 -15.09
N LEU A 500 -45.71 -10.04 -14.04
CA LEU A 500 -44.23 -10.04 -13.93
C LEU A 500 -43.64 -11.32 -14.51
N LYS A 501 -43.46 -11.51 -15.80
CA LYS A 501 -42.37 -12.26 -16.47
C LYS A 501 -41.09 -11.43 -16.52
N GLY A 502 -40.27 -11.44 -15.42
CA GLY A 502 -38.95 -10.76 -15.56
C GLY A 502 -37.81 -11.77 -15.52
N GLU A 503 -37.49 -12.53 -16.60
CA GLU A 503 -36.15 -13.03 -17.03
C GLU A 503 -35.06 -12.00 -16.75
N VAL A 504 -34.40 -12.04 -15.60
CA VAL A 504 -33.18 -11.29 -15.19
C VAL A 504 -31.96 -11.90 -15.89
N PHE A 505 -31.49 -11.32 -17.07
CA PHE A 505 -30.19 -11.50 -17.73
C PHE A 505 -29.11 -10.68 -17.01
N ILE A 506 -28.15 -11.38 -16.35
CA ILE A 506 -26.87 -10.90 -15.79
C ILE A 506 -25.88 -10.69 -16.95
N ASP A 507 -25.73 -9.43 -17.53
CA ASP A 507 -24.68 -8.97 -18.47
C ASP A 507 -23.31 -8.91 -17.78
N LEU A 508 -22.49 -10.00 -17.85
CA LEU A 508 -21.05 -10.16 -17.52
C LEU A 508 -20.18 -9.67 -18.67
N GLY A 509 -20.32 -8.39 -19.21
CA GLY A 509 -19.29 -7.57 -19.91
C GLY A 509 -18.72 -8.31 -21.13
N CYS A 510 -19.31 -8.18 -22.38
CA CYS A 510 -18.40 -8.11 -23.54
C CYS A 510 -19.10 -7.33 -24.67
N ALA A 511 -18.74 -6.06 -24.93
CA ALA A 511 -18.78 -5.12 -26.07
C ALA A 511 -18.61 -5.84 -27.41
N ASP A 512 -19.61 -5.69 -28.38
CA ASP A 512 -19.30 -4.97 -29.64
C ASP A 512 -20.55 -4.93 -30.52
N ALA A 513 -20.82 -3.62 -31.08
CA ALA A 513 -20.98 -2.83 -32.32
C ALA A 513 -21.14 -3.75 -33.55
N SER A 514 -22.35 -3.70 -34.17
CA SER A 514 -22.62 -3.30 -35.57
C SER A 514 -23.90 -3.99 -36.06
N GLY A 515 -24.99 -3.25 -36.23
CA GLY A 515 -26.14 -3.21 -37.15
C GLY A 515 -25.92 -4.03 -38.41
N PRO A 516 -27.06 -4.19 -39.36
CA PRO A 516 -28.44 -3.73 -39.62
C PRO A 516 -29.30 -4.84 -40.21
N ALA A 517 -30.70 -4.78 -39.88
CA ALA A 517 -32.00 -4.63 -40.57
C ALA A 517 -32.52 -6.00 -41.05
N TYR A 518 -33.80 -6.35 -40.64
CA TYR A 518 -34.91 -6.69 -41.57
C TYR A 518 -36.11 -7.19 -40.75
N SER A 519 -37.23 -6.39 -40.68
CA SER A 519 -38.66 -6.81 -40.72
C SER A 519 -38.96 -7.57 -42.02
N PRO A 520 -40.13 -8.32 -42.02
CA PRO A 520 -41.58 -8.13 -41.90
C PRO A 520 -42.32 -9.45 -41.66
N SER A 521 -43.42 -9.35 -40.78
CA SER A 521 -44.88 -9.36 -41.02
C SER A 521 -45.38 -10.79 -41.28
N ASN A 522 -46.38 -11.16 -40.49
CA ASN A 522 -47.76 -11.48 -40.92
C ASN A 522 -48.25 -12.75 -40.22
N GLY A 523 -49.30 -12.56 -39.39
CA GLY A 523 -50.75 -12.73 -39.71
C GLY A 523 -51.28 -14.06 -39.15
N ASN A 524 -52.09 -13.89 -38.20
CA ASN A 524 -53.54 -13.92 -37.98
C ASN A 524 -53.92 -15.05 -37.02
N PRO A 525 -55.10 -14.92 -36.45
CA PRO A 525 -56.03 -14.83 -35.32
C PRO A 525 -57.20 -15.81 -35.45
N LEU A 526 -57.62 -16.32 -34.29
CA LEU A 526 -59.06 -16.67 -34.20
C LEU A 526 -59.42 -16.97 -32.74
N THR A 527 -60.34 -16.11 -32.09
CA THR A 527 -61.73 -15.90 -31.66
C THR A 527 -62.30 -17.17 -31.01
N GLU A 528 -62.78 -16.99 -29.77
CA GLU A 528 -64.10 -16.80 -29.11
C GLU A 528 -64.54 -18.11 -28.45
N ALA A 529 -64.94 -18.00 -27.14
CA ALA A 529 -66.26 -17.92 -26.48
C ALA A 529 -66.41 -19.07 -25.48
N LYS A 530 -66.79 -18.70 -24.19
CA LYS A 530 -67.99 -18.61 -23.34
C LYS A 530 -68.00 -19.75 -22.32
N ASP A 531 -68.10 -19.40 -21.02
CA ASP A 531 -69.11 -19.27 -19.95
C ASP A 531 -69.11 -20.54 -19.09
N ASN A 532 -69.02 -20.36 -17.74
CA ASN A 532 -70.10 -20.67 -16.77
C ASN A 532 -69.52 -20.78 -15.36
N THR A 533 -69.90 -19.86 -14.44
CA THR A 533 -70.70 -19.60 -13.22
C THR A 533 -70.54 -20.74 -12.21
N GLN A 534 -70.09 -20.34 -10.97
CA GLN A 534 -70.92 -20.47 -9.74
C GLN A 534 -70.00 -20.52 -8.51
N THR A 535 -69.99 -19.46 -7.69
CA THR A 535 -69.88 -19.46 -6.21
C THR A 535 -71.14 -20.04 -5.57
N PRO A 536 -71.14 -20.25 -4.05
CA PRO A 536 -70.44 -20.16 -2.76
C PRO A 536 -71.16 -20.93 -1.65
N GLN A 537 -70.38 -21.38 -0.59
CA GLN A 537 -70.80 -21.10 0.80
C GLN A 537 -70.31 -22.24 1.71
N ASP A 538 -69.56 -21.85 2.86
CA ASP A 538 -69.95 -21.90 4.28
C ASP A 538 -68.70 -22.19 5.14
N LEU A 539 -68.33 -21.24 5.96
CA LEU A 539 -67.79 -21.15 7.34
C LEU A 539 -68.55 -22.06 8.30
N PRO A 540 -67.90 -22.23 9.62
CA PRO A 540 -67.96 -21.38 10.82
C PRO A 540 -66.78 -21.64 11.76
N ASN A 541 -66.22 -20.57 12.39
CA ASN A 541 -66.10 -19.74 13.61
C ASN A 541 -65.57 -20.57 14.79
N CYS A 542 -64.43 -20.15 15.43
CA CYS A 542 -64.30 -20.00 16.90
C CYS A 542 -63.45 -18.76 17.21
N ASP A 543 -64.05 -17.68 17.71
CA ASP A 543 -64.09 -16.51 18.60
C ASP A 543 -63.57 -16.83 20.00
N GLU A 544 -62.61 -16.13 20.45
CA GLU A 544 -62.75 -15.34 21.70
C GLU A 544 -61.65 -14.27 21.75
N THR A 545 -61.98 -12.95 21.61
CA THR A 545 -62.23 -11.58 22.07
C THR A 545 -61.29 -11.21 23.22
N LEU A 546 -60.50 -10.19 23.12
CA LEU A 546 -60.35 -8.73 23.17
C LEU A 546 -59.37 -8.34 24.28
N PRO A 547 -58.85 -6.91 24.44
CA PRO A 547 -58.66 -5.58 23.85
C PRO A 547 -57.42 -4.87 24.43
N TYR A 548 -56.78 -4.02 23.62
CA TYR A 548 -56.35 -2.61 23.44
C TYR A 548 -55.99 -1.96 24.78
N TYR A 549 -54.73 -1.33 24.95
CA TYR A 549 -54.48 0.07 25.32
C TYR A 549 -52.98 0.34 25.27
N GLU A 550 -52.45 1.34 24.49
CA GLU A 550 -52.06 2.77 24.47
C GLU A 550 -50.69 2.96 25.12
N ALA A 551 -49.72 3.43 24.40
CA ALA A 551 -48.66 4.46 24.40
C ALA A 551 -48.70 5.31 25.67
N HIS A 552 -47.51 5.21 26.51
CA HIS A 552 -46.81 6.37 27.13
C HIS A 552 -45.40 5.95 27.54
N PRO A 553 -44.35 6.98 27.60
CA PRO A 553 -42.92 7.27 27.51
C PRO A 553 -42.15 6.77 28.74
N PRO A 554 -40.62 6.83 28.62
CA PRO A 554 -39.72 6.04 29.46
C PRO A 554 -39.47 6.71 30.82
N VAL A 555 -39.79 6.01 31.95
CA VAL A 555 -39.51 6.24 33.39
C VAL A 555 -38.18 5.56 33.75
N VAL A 556 -37.05 6.33 34.07
CA VAL A 556 -35.97 6.42 35.08
C VAL A 556 -36.47 5.93 36.45
N ILE A 557 -35.82 4.74 36.96
CA ILE A 557 -35.65 4.69 38.44
C ILE A 557 -34.92 3.39 38.78
N GLY A 558 -33.58 3.45 39.38
CA GLY A 558 -32.90 3.48 40.70
C GLY A 558 -33.04 2.15 41.44
N PHE A 559 -31.96 1.36 41.55
CA PHE A 559 -31.82 0.19 42.44
C PHE A 559 -31.46 0.66 43.86
N PRO A 560 -32.19 0.19 45.00
CA PRO A 560 -32.14 0.49 46.43
C PRO A 560 -31.08 -0.34 47.16
N GLU A 561 -30.24 0.41 47.94
CA GLU A 561 -29.49 0.29 49.20
C GLU A 561 -30.41 -0.09 50.37
N GLY A 562 -30.20 -1.26 50.98
CA GLY A 562 -30.50 -1.46 52.42
C GLY A 562 -29.31 -2.09 53.15
N HIS A 563 -28.57 -1.29 54.02
CA HIS A 563 -27.88 -1.27 55.33
C HIS A 563 -28.73 -1.94 56.42
N HIS A 564 -28.20 -2.98 57.17
CA HIS A 564 -28.24 -3.12 58.64
C HIS A 564 -26.86 -3.58 59.14
N ASN A 565 -26.16 -2.67 59.94
CA ASN A 565 -25.35 -2.30 61.12
C ASN A 565 -25.49 -3.32 62.26
N VAL A 566 -24.34 -3.79 62.93
CA VAL A 566 -23.82 -3.31 64.24
C VAL A 566 -22.92 -4.40 64.83
N HIS A 567 -21.57 -4.06 65.17
CA HIS A 567 -20.84 -3.52 66.33
C HIS A 567 -19.73 -4.48 66.74
N ASP A 568 -18.45 -4.02 66.66
CA ASP A 568 -17.56 -3.78 67.84
C ASP A 568 -16.12 -3.59 67.34
N ASN A 569 -15.63 -2.34 67.41
CA ASN A 569 -14.22 -1.91 67.46
C ASN A 569 -13.66 -1.99 68.88
N PRO A 570 -12.22 -1.88 69.19
CA PRO A 570 -11.30 -0.75 68.94
C PRO A 570 -9.93 -1.21 68.45
N PRO A 571 -9.09 -0.17 67.83
CA PRO A 571 -8.06 0.12 66.81
C PRO A 571 -6.67 0.25 67.42
N PRO A 572 -5.56 0.49 66.51
CA PRO A 572 -4.39 0.12 65.69
C PRO A 572 -3.11 0.77 66.21
N PRO A 573 -1.85 0.31 65.68
CA PRO A 573 -1.24 1.45 64.95
C PRO A 573 -0.39 0.98 63.76
N ASP A 574 -0.82 1.52 62.52
CA ASP A 574 -0.16 2.66 61.84
C ASP A 574 0.63 2.15 60.63
N LEU A 575 -0.03 2.45 59.48
CA LEU A 575 0.15 3.61 58.57
C LEU A 575 0.73 3.13 57.24
N GLY A 576 -0.21 3.06 56.22
CA GLY A 576 -0.32 4.18 55.23
C GLY A 576 -0.46 3.62 53.81
N ASP A 577 -1.79 3.59 53.41
CA ASP A 577 -2.80 3.96 52.41
C ASP A 577 -2.39 3.46 51.01
N PRO A 578 -3.27 2.68 50.30
CA PRO A 578 -3.66 2.22 48.95
C PRO A 578 -4.74 3.13 48.34
N GLN A 579 -4.36 3.88 47.22
CA GLN A 579 -4.77 4.19 45.83
C GLN A 579 -6.23 4.70 45.80
N PRO A 580 -6.55 5.91 45.24
CA PRO A 580 -7.93 6.28 44.86
C PRO A 580 -8.31 5.70 43.48
N LYS A 581 -9.40 4.85 43.34
CA LYS A 581 -10.54 4.59 42.42
C LYS A 581 -11.07 5.90 41.80
N ILE A 582 -10.50 6.23 40.61
CA ILE A 582 -11.06 7.30 39.75
C ILE A 582 -11.79 6.64 38.58
N GLY A 583 -13.13 6.70 38.39
CA GLY A 583 -14.34 6.97 37.57
C GLY A 583 -14.00 7.54 36.19
N TYR A 584 -14.30 6.76 35.04
CA TYR A 584 -14.37 7.01 33.58
C TYR A 584 -15.18 8.28 33.27
N SER A 585 -14.84 9.43 33.91
CA SER A 585 -15.10 10.76 33.32
C SER A 585 -14.17 11.80 33.96
N SER A 586 -12.89 11.51 34.05
CA SER A 586 -11.94 12.64 34.26
C SER A 586 -10.56 12.23 33.75
N LEU A 587 -10.28 12.08 32.36
CA LEU A 587 -8.90 12.16 31.81
C LEU A 587 -8.86 13.16 30.66
N LEU A 588 -9.21 14.38 30.90
CA LEU A 588 -8.33 15.40 30.26
C LEU A 588 -7.67 16.25 31.34
N PRO A 589 -6.23 16.37 31.29
CA PRO A 589 -5.88 17.80 31.41
C PRO A 589 -4.77 18.19 30.43
N ASP A 590 -5.05 19.33 29.61
CA ASP A 590 -4.50 20.71 29.50
C ASP A 590 -2.97 20.70 29.63
N GLY A 591 -2.28 20.91 28.42
CA GLY A 591 -1.21 21.89 28.13
C GLY A 591 0.09 21.55 28.85
N THR A 592 1.08 20.92 28.12
CA THR A 592 2.52 21.26 27.96
C THR A 592 3.30 19.99 27.63
N PHE A 593 3.88 19.96 26.34
CA PHE A 593 5.15 19.83 25.58
C PHE A 593 6.24 19.16 26.42
N LEU A 594 6.69 17.96 25.90
CA LEU A 594 8.13 17.61 25.88
C LEU A 594 8.32 16.36 25.02
N SER A 595 8.75 16.58 23.62
CA SER A 595 9.96 16.47 22.76
C SER A 595 10.85 15.30 23.22
N GLY A 596 10.75 14.12 22.43
CA GLY A 596 12.10 13.54 22.19
C GLY A 596 11.98 12.10 21.68
N PHE A 597 11.94 11.94 20.19
CA PHE A 597 12.63 10.65 19.89
C PHE A 597 13.34 10.76 18.54
N VAL A 598 14.67 11.00 18.60
CA VAL A 598 15.92 10.63 17.94
C VAL A 598 15.65 9.62 16.80
N PRO A 599 16.02 10.03 15.45
CA PRO A 599 16.14 9.45 14.11
C PRO A 599 17.56 8.92 13.84
N ASP A 600 17.73 7.48 13.87
CA ASP A 600 18.92 7.21 13.03
C ASP A 600 18.71 5.90 12.27
N THR A 601 18.89 5.85 10.92
CA THR A 601 20.13 5.74 10.12
C THR A 601 19.93 4.69 9.01
N PHE A 602 19.89 5.17 7.71
CA PHE A 602 20.78 4.42 6.79
C PHE A 602 21.17 5.32 5.62
N TYR A 603 22.57 5.60 5.57
CA TYR A 603 23.81 5.48 4.78
C TYR A 603 23.51 5.20 3.30
N VAL A 604 23.69 6.25 2.49
CA VAL A 604 24.14 6.78 1.19
C VAL A 604 25.39 6.01 0.71
N GLU A 605 25.13 5.17 -0.36
CA GLU A 605 26.29 5.05 -1.28
C GLU A 605 25.79 5.04 -2.73
N ASN A 606 26.02 6.16 -3.51
CA ASN A 606 26.73 6.61 -4.73
C ASN A 606 26.82 5.49 -5.77
N THR A 607 25.97 5.61 -6.87
CA THR A 607 26.61 5.34 -8.19
C THR A 607 25.79 6.02 -9.29
N ALA A 608 26.01 7.26 -9.61
CA ALA A 608 26.32 7.90 -10.91
C ALA A 608 27.34 7.08 -11.69
N GLN A 609 26.83 6.32 -12.70
CA GLN A 609 27.45 6.30 -14.04
C GLN A 609 27.03 5.01 -14.77
N ILE A 610 25.93 5.09 -15.58
CA ILE A 610 26.07 4.65 -16.99
C ILE A 610 24.76 4.98 -17.72
N CYS A 611 24.66 6.17 -18.41
CA CYS A 611 24.54 6.66 -19.79
C CYS A 611 23.60 5.76 -20.61
N ASN A 612 22.44 6.30 -21.09
CA ASN A 612 21.99 6.84 -22.39
C ASN A 612 22.01 5.76 -23.48
N ALA A 613 20.79 5.33 -23.97
CA ALA A 613 20.69 5.30 -25.46
C ALA A 613 19.20 5.33 -25.85
N MET A 614 18.63 6.45 -26.22
CA MET A 614 17.77 6.89 -27.34
C MET A 614 18.42 6.58 -28.69
N THR A 615 17.72 5.63 -29.57
CA THR A 615 17.11 6.03 -30.87
C THR A 615 16.62 4.76 -31.59
N ASP A 616 15.33 4.68 -32.02
CA ASP A 616 14.41 4.88 -33.17
C ASP A 616 14.11 3.53 -33.85
N MET A 617 12.92 2.86 -33.67
CA MET A 617 12.27 2.05 -34.74
C MET A 617 10.95 2.70 -35.14
N THR A 618 10.86 3.63 -36.07
CA THR A 618 9.87 3.97 -37.11
C THR A 618 9.11 2.72 -37.58
N ALA A 619 7.76 2.64 -37.30
CA ALA A 619 6.42 2.58 -37.93
C ALA A 619 6.06 1.13 -38.28
N LEU A 620 5.46 0.45 -37.26
CA LEU A 620 4.73 -0.79 -37.62
C LEU A 620 3.21 -0.52 -37.57
N THR A 621 2.55 -0.31 -38.69
CA THR A 621 1.11 -0.19 -38.98
C THR A 621 0.34 -1.38 -38.36
N TRP A 622 -0.64 -1.12 -37.53
CA TRP A 622 -1.75 -1.75 -36.80
C TRP A 622 -2.36 -2.91 -37.61
N ASP A 623 -1.90 -3.27 -38.73
CA ASP A 623 -2.44 -4.43 -39.48
C ASP A 623 -1.37 -5.52 -39.63
N GLN A 624 -0.18 -5.32 -39.08
CA GLN A 624 0.86 -6.38 -39.04
C GLN A 624 1.14 -6.81 -37.60
N PHE A 625 0.33 -6.33 -36.58
CA PHE A 625 0.32 -6.75 -35.16
C PHE A 625 -0.83 -7.72 -34.91
N GLN A 626 -1.65 -8.00 -36.00
CA GLN A 626 -2.80 -8.90 -35.80
C GLN A 626 -2.61 -10.19 -36.59
N ILE A 627 -1.39 -10.35 -37.18
CA ILE A 627 -1.16 -11.63 -37.91
C ILE A 627 0.02 -12.34 -37.26
N GLY A 628 0.53 -11.90 -36.01
CA GLY A 628 1.61 -12.61 -35.29
C GLY A 628 1.16 -12.97 -33.86
N CYS A 629 -0.17 -12.94 -33.56
CA CYS A 629 -0.51 -13.49 -32.24
C CYS A 629 -1.50 -14.65 -32.40
N GLN A 630 -1.20 -15.50 -33.33
CA GLN A 630 -1.86 -16.82 -33.26
C GLN A 630 -0.87 -17.92 -33.66
N GLN A 631 -0.06 -18.36 -32.69
CA GLN A 631 0.23 -19.82 -32.72
C GLN A 631 1.46 -20.10 -31.84
N ASP A 632 1.35 -20.65 -30.58
CA ASP A 632 1.80 -21.96 -30.05
C ASP A 632 2.91 -21.74 -29.01
N TYR A 633 2.61 -22.06 -27.67
CA TYR A 633 3.18 -22.83 -26.54
C TYR A 633 4.27 -23.80 -27.02
N SER A 634 5.56 -23.66 -26.50
CA SER A 634 6.40 -24.65 -25.81
C SER A 634 7.85 -24.54 -26.31
N ILE A 635 8.80 -24.28 -25.48
CA ILE A 635 9.93 -25.09 -24.97
C ILE A 635 11.20 -24.22 -25.03
N SER A 636 11.95 -24.08 -23.76
CA SER A 636 13.22 -24.52 -23.14
C SER A 636 14.41 -23.83 -23.81
N VAL A 637 15.13 -23.04 -23.08
CA VAL A 637 16.48 -22.44 -23.16
C VAL A 637 17.45 -23.38 -23.88
N PRO A 638 18.72 -22.85 -24.49
CA PRO A 638 19.97 -22.43 -23.83
C PRO A 638 20.84 -21.58 -24.76
N TRP A 639 21.52 -20.52 -24.19
CA TRP A 639 22.81 -19.81 -24.34
C TRP A 639 23.63 -20.41 -25.49
N SER A 640 24.15 -19.52 -26.52
CA SER A 640 25.54 -19.47 -27.03
C SER A 640 25.59 -18.57 -28.27
N LEU A 641 26.37 -17.41 -28.29
CA LEU A 641 27.60 -17.11 -29.06
C LEU A 641 27.40 -15.80 -29.83
N GLU A 642 28.17 -14.70 -29.45
CA GLU A 642 29.31 -13.90 -29.94
C GLU A 642 29.36 -13.88 -31.47
N LEU A 643 29.22 -12.66 -32.12
CA LEU A 643 30.18 -12.10 -33.10
C LEU A 643 29.46 -11.06 -33.98
N ASP A 644 29.69 -9.74 -33.75
CA ASP A 644 30.38 -8.88 -34.73
C ASP A 644 29.74 -7.50 -34.76
N PHE A 645 30.37 -6.51 -34.08
CA PHE A 645 30.88 -5.15 -34.30
C PHE A 645 30.93 -4.80 -35.79
N GLN A 646 30.18 -3.75 -36.24
CA GLN A 646 30.87 -2.75 -37.09
C GLN A 646 29.83 -1.84 -37.76
N GLY A 647 29.62 -0.60 -37.27
CA GLY A 647 29.88 0.48 -38.26
C GLY A 647 28.79 1.55 -38.20
N LEU A 648 28.98 2.79 -37.54
CA LEU A 648 29.30 4.14 -38.07
C LEU A 648 28.07 5.04 -37.94
N ILE A 649 28.15 6.11 -37.04
CA ILE A 649 28.03 7.57 -37.01
C ILE A 649 27.29 8.07 -38.25
N PRO A 650 26.38 9.26 -38.08
CA PRO A 650 25.15 9.90 -38.55
C PRO A 650 25.38 10.72 -39.84
N PRO A 651 24.36 11.02 -40.77
CA PRO A 651 24.70 11.99 -41.82
C PRO A 651 24.12 13.38 -41.52
N THR A 652 24.95 14.48 -41.36
CA THR A 652 24.87 15.88 -41.82
C THR A 652 25.01 15.94 -43.35
N ILE A 653 23.93 16.24 -44.09
CA ILE A 653 23.48 16.91 -45.33
C ILE A 653 24.37 18.12 -45.63
N VAL A 654 25.35 18.00 -46.55
CA VAL A 654 25.88 19.17 -47.29
C VAL A 654 25.65 18.93 -48.79
N TYR A 655 24.86 19.84 -49.55
CA TYR A 655 24.83 20.65 -50.78
C TYR A 655 26.02 20.35 -51.68
N PHE A 656 25.83 19.76 -52.91
CA PHE A 656 25.97 19.82 -54.38
C PHE A 656 27.38 20.31 -54.76
N PHE A 657 28.18 19.41 -55.48
CA PHE A 657 28.71 18.99 -56.79
C PHE A 657 30.23 19.14 -56.79
N PRO A 658 30.99 18.34 -57.77
CA PRO A 658 31.73 17.13 -58.12
C PRO A 658 33.15 17.46 -58.61
N ALA A 659 34.09 16.53 -58.23
CA ALA A 659 34.93 15.75 -59.16
C ALA A 659 36.42 15.94 -58.80
N SER A 660 37.10 14.86 -58.39
CA SER A 660 38.18 14.06 -59.00
C SER A 660 39.45 14.17 -58.14
N GLY A 661 39.87 13.05 -57.49
CA GLY A 661 41.06 12.26 -57.88
C GLY A 661 42.19 12.42 -56.85
N TYR A 662 42.42 11.38 -56.01
CA TYR A 662 43.58 10.47 -55.86
C TYR A 662 44.62 11.08 -54.93
N ALA A 663 44.84 10.45 -53.73
CA ALA A 663 46.02 9.64 -53.36
C ALA A 663 46.83 10.37 -52.27
N LEU A 664 46.91 9.71 -51.08
CA LEU A 664 48.00 8.97 -50.44
C LEU A 664 48.88 9.93 -49.63
N LEU A 665 48.91 9.67 -48.30
CA LEU A 665 50.04 9.18 -47.49
C LEU A 665 50.55 10.31 -46.58
N SER A 666 50.38 10.05 -45.29
CA SER A 666 51.26 9.69 -44.17
C SER A 666 52.36 10.74 -43.97
N SER A 667 52.32 11.37 -42.80
CA SER A 667 53.49 11.35 -41.88
C SER A 667 53.59 12.72 -41.17
N GLY A 668 53.43 12.71 -39.86
CA GLY A 668 54.40 12.71 -38.73
C GLY A 668 55.13 14.06 -38.62
N PHE A 669 54.87 14.84 -37.59
CA PHE A 669 55.93 15.20 -36.62
C PHE A 669 55.77 16.68 -36.24
N TYR A 670 55.58 16.99 -34.96
CA TYR A 670 56.37 17.43 -33.79
C TYR A 670 56.44 18.96 -33.76
N HIS A 671 55.86 19.59 -32.85
CA HIS A 671 56.20 20.27 -31.58
C HIS A 671 56.36 21.77 -31.83
N PRO A 672 56.23 22.70 -30.79
CA PRO A 672 55.75 23.68 -29.81
C PRO A 672 56.70 24.89 -29.70
N THR A 673 56.17 26.15 -29.67
CA THR A 673 56.40 27.25 -28.72
C THR A 673 56.39 28.59 -29.47
N ILE A 674 55.50 29.56 -28.95
CA ILE A 674 56.09 30.89 -28.63
C ILE A 674 54.95 31.81 -28.18
N PHE A 675 54.77 32.12 -26.86
CA PHE A 675 54.74 33.29 -25.96
C PHE A 675 55.48 34.48 -26.58
N ASP A 676 54.75 35.62 -26.98
CA ASP A 676 54.73 36.98 -26.41
C ASP A 676 55.02 38.00 -27.52
N PHE A 677 54.05 38.85 -27.83
CA PHE A 677 54.38 40.30 -27.84
C PHE A 677 53.09 41.10 -28.12
N TYR A 678 52.45 41.82 -27.04
CA TYR A 678 52.36 43.19 -26.48
C TYR A 678 50.94 43.73 -26.68
N SER A 679 50.17 43.89 -25.51
CA SER A 679 49.80 44.95 -24.53
C SER A 679 49.48 46.26 -25.24
N THR A 680 48.20 46.68 -25.18
CA THR A 680 47.66 47.84 -24.42
C THR A 680 46.88 48.76 -25.38
N HIS A 681 45.61 48.44 -25.52
CA HIS A 681 44.71 49.63 -25.48
C HIS A 681 43.34 49.24 -26.07
N SER A 682 42.71 48.20 -25.49
CA SER A 682 41.26 48.39 -25.74
C SER A 682 40.46 47.38 -24.92
N ALA A 683 41.11 46.89 -23.76
CA ALA A 683 40.14 46.01 -23.04
C ALA A 683 39.91 46.57 -21.62
N LEU A 684 40.52 47.84 -21.38
CA LEU A 684 40.19 48.44 -20.07
C LEU A 684 39.23 49.63 -20.27
N THR A 685 38.74 49.82 -21.53
CA THR A 685 37.64 50.76 -21.79
C THR A 685 36.32 50.00 -22.02
N ILE A 686 36.47 48.63 -22.07
CA ILE A 686 35.19 47.87 -22.11
C ILE A 686 34.90 47.29 -20.72
N LEU A 687 35.90 47.53 -19.77
CA LEU A 687 35.63 47.04 -18.40
C LEU A 687 35.36 48.24 -17.46
N PHE A 688 35.50 49.54 -18.07
CA PHE A 688 35.14 50.71 -17.24
C PHE A 688 33.86 51.36 -17.80
N GLU A 689 33.35 50.80 -19.00
CA GLU A 689 32.02 51.20 -19.52
C GLU A 689 30.98 50.11 -19.24
N TYR A 690 31.48 48.94 -18.56
CA TYR A 690 30.50 47.96 -18.04
C TYR A 690 30.36 48.09 -16.52
N LEU A 691 31.12 49.01 -15.91
CA LEU A 691 31.03 49.14 -14.44
C LEU A 691 30.65 50.58 -14.09
N GLN A 692 29.86 51.25 -15.04
CA GLN A 692 29.27 52.53 -14.61
C GLN A 692 28.09 52.87 -15.53
N GLN A 693 27.11 51.86 -15.72
CA GLN A 693 25.80 52.29 -16.24
C GLN A 693 24.75 52.23 -15.12
N PRO A 694 24.10 53.28 -14.80
CA PRO A 694 23.05 53.79 -13.89
C PRO A 694 21.95 52.74 -13.66
N PHE A 695 21.92 51.99 -12.40
CA PHE A 695 20.79 51.52 -11.56
C PHE A 695 19.56 51.23 -12.42
N GLU A 696 19.60 50.02 -13.21
CA GLU A 696 18.31 49.65 -13.86
C GLU A 696 17.80 48.33 -13.26
N MET A 697 17.00 48.24 -12.19
CA MET A 697 15.82 47.51 -11.70
C MET A 697 15.82 46.05 -12.17
N ALA A 698 16.31 44.97 -11.43
CA ALA A 698 15.83 43.57 -11.49
C ALA A 698 15.26 43.24 -12.88
N ALA A 699 16.03 42.72 -13.99
CA ALA A 699 15.54 42.32 -15.35
C ALA A 699 14.50 41.20 -15.25
N VAL A 700 13.19 41.57 -15.16
CA VAL A 700 12.09 40.59 -15.29
C VAL A 700 11.96 40.18 -16.76
N ARG A 701 12.10 38.79 -16.99
CA ARG A 701 11.92 38.38 -18.40
C ARG A 701 11.10 37.09 -18.47
N ASP A 702 10.39 36.95 -19.67
CA ASP A 702 9.61 35.71 -19.89
C ASP A 702 10.54 34.59 -20.42
N VAL A 703 10.16 33.35 -19.95
CA VAL A 703 11.05 32.24 -20.36
C VAL A 703 10.17 31.04 -20.73
N ASP A 704 10.77 30.27 -21.63
CA ASP A 704 10.13 28.98 -21.94
C ASP A 704 10.96 27.82 -21.34
N ILE A 705 10.17 27.02 -20.60
CA ILE A 705 10.87 25.91 -19.91
C ILE A 705 10.40 24.60 -20.55
N LEU A 706 11.42 23.91 -21.07
CA LEU A 706 11.08 22.63 -21.72
C LEU A 706 11.05 21.49 -20.69
N THR A 707 9.87 20.83 -20.69
CA THR A 707 9.77 19.71 -19.73
C THR A 707 10.36 18.44 -20.35
N TYR A 708 10.63 17.49 -19.46
CA TYR A 708 11.29 16.25 -19.92
C TYR A 708 10.41 15.54 -20.98
N ASP A 709 9.13 15.70 -20.90
CA ASP A 709 8.29 14.98 -21.89
C ASP A 709 7.97 15.89 -23.08
N GLY A 710 8.69 17.04 -23.24
CA GLY A 710 8.68 17.77 -24.53
C GLY A 710 7.67 18.93 -24.51
N LEU A 711 7.00 19.21 -23.34
CA LEU A 711 6.06 20.35 -23.29
C LEU A 711 6.78 21.64 -22.86
N LYS A 712 6.21 22.69 -23.44
CA LYS A 712 6.79 23.99 -23.05
C LYS A 712 5.94 24.68 -21.96
N LEU A 713 6.67 24.87 -20.78
CA LEU A 713 5.98 25.68 -19.73
C LEU A 713 6.37 27.15 -19.86
N LYS A 714 5.30 27.99 -19.73
CA LYS A 714 5.58 29.44 -19.78
C LYS A 714 5.84 30.02 -18.38
N GLY A 715 7.08 30.74 -18.30
CA GLY A 715 7.45 31.26 -16.97
C GLY A 715 7.92 32.72 -17.07
N THR A 716 7.97 33.42 -15.94
CA THR A 716 8.61 34.73 -15.80
C THR A 716 9.71 34.69 -14.73
N PHE A 717 10.90 35.11 -15.20
CA PHE A 717 12.02 35.10 -14.24
C PHE A 717 12.33 36.53 -13.76
N TYR A 718 12.26 36.68 -12.41
CA TYR A 718 12.68 37.94 -11.74
C TYR A 718 14.13 37.85 -11.29
N SER A 719 15.03 38.48 -12.01
CA SER A 719 16.48 38.28 -11.77
C SER A 719 16.99 39.32 -10.74
N VAL A 720 17.93 38.94 -9.79
CA VAL A 720 18.48 39.86 -8.77
C VAL A 720 19.99 39.93 -8.92
N ARG A 721 20.61 39.70 -10.35
CA ARG A 721 22.04 39.74 -10.74
C ARG A 721 22.61 38.31 -10.85
N THR A 722 24.07 38.12 -10.75
CA THR A 722 24.63 36.79 -11.05
C THR A 722 24.88 36.02 -9.75
N ASN A 723 24.46 34.80 -9.68
CA ASN A 723 24.78 33.78 -8.66
C ASN A 723 24.04 34.07 -7.34
N LYS A 724 22.74 34.42 -7.43
CA LYS A 724 21.91 34.68 -6.23
C LYS A 724 20.89 33.55 -6.02
N PRO A 725 20.30 33.40 -4.68
CA PRO A 725 19.25 32.40 -4.43
C PRO A 725 17.99 32.64 -5.28
N CYS A 726 17.44 31.47 -5.63
CA CYS A 726 16.24 31.60 -6.50
C CYS A 726 15.09 30.77 -5.90
N ILE A 727 13.88 31.42 -6.11
CA ILE A 727 12.67 30.74 -5.59
C ILE A 727 11.82 30.32 -6.79
N VAL A 728 11.62 28.99 -6.86
CA VAL A 728 10.72 28.48 -7.92
C VAL A 728 9.28 28.43 -7.40
N MET A 729 8.38 29.17 -8.19
CA MET A 729 7.07 29.41 -7.57
C MET A 729 5.97 28.99 -8.55
N SER A 730 4.95 28.28 -7.86
CA SER A 730 3.79 27.91 -8.70
C SER A 730 2.50 28.12 -7.90
N HIS A 731 1.43 28.46 -8.73
CA HIS A 731 0.12 28.76 -8.11
C HIS A 731 -0.70 27.46 -7.93
N GLY A 732 -1.86 27.53 -7.20
CA GLY A 732 -2.70 26.39 -6.79
C GLY A 732 -3.59 25.88 -7.92
N PHE A 733 -4.56 25.10 -7.85
CA PHE A 733 -5.38 24.22 -8.72
C PHE A 733 -5.62 24.89 -10.06
N SER A 734 -6.05 26.14 -10.18
CA SER A 734 -6.36 26.73 -11.50
C SER A 734 -5.67 28.09 -11.65
N GLY A 735 -4.73 28.35 -10.75
CA GLY A 735 -4.10 29.69 -10.76
C GLY A 735 -3.08 29.82 -11.89
N HIS A 736 -3.04 31.12 -12.45
CA HIS A 736 -2.02 31.43 -13.47
C HIS A 736 -0.86 32.23 -12.85
N ARG A 737 0.24 32.17 -13.53
CA ARG A 737 1.47 32.80 -13.00
C ARG A 737 1.24 34.31 -12.82
N ASP A 738 0.15 34.91 -13.43
CA ASP A 738 -0.07 36.37 -13.32
C ASP A 738 -1.05 36.69 -12.19
N HIS A 739 -1.49 35.59 -11.53
CA HIS A 739 -2.47 35.84 -10.44
C HIS A 739 -1.75 36.02 -9.10
N PHE A 740 -1.65 37.28 -8.62
CA PHE A 740 -1.21 37.69 -7.28
C PHE A 740 0.25 37.27 -7.05
N LEU A 741 0.87 36.37 -7.87
CA LEU A 741 2.26 35.87 -7.62
C LEU A 741 3.29 36.94 -7.97
N PRO A 742 3.02 37.76 -9.02
CA PRO A 742 4.06 38.75 -9.37
C PRO A 742 4.33 39.73 -8.21
N GLU A 743 3.28 40.08 -7.46
CA GLU A 743 3.52 40.96 -6.30
C GLU A 743 4.41 40.28 -5.25
N LEU A 744 4.15 39.01 -5.05
CA LEU A 744 5.02 38.27 -4.10
C LEU A 744 6.44 38.12 -4.66
N ALA A 745 6.56 37.82 -5.95
CA ALA A 745 7.90 37.66 -6.55
C ALA A 745 8.68 38.98 -6.49
N ALA A 746 7.95 40.07 -6.69
CA ALA A 746 8.61 41.38 -6.61
C ALA A 746 9.16 41.64 -5.21
N LYS A 747 8.40 41.22 -4.19
CA LYS A 747 8.91 41.43 -2.80
C LYS A 747 10.13 40.55 -2.53
N PHE A 748 10.12 39.30 -3.07
CA PHE A 748 11.34 38.48 -2.89
C PHE A 748 12.52 39.10 -3.65
N ASN A 749 12.14 39.60 -4.84
CA ASN A 749 13.21 40.20 -5.66
C ASN A 749 13.80 41.44 -4.97
N GLU A 750 12.93 42.31 -4.40
CA GLU A 750 13.41 43.48 -3.64
C GLU A 750 14.28 43.09 -2.45
N ALA A 751 14.01 41.85 -1.98
CA ALA A 751 14.80 41.40 -0.80
C ALA A 751 16.07 40.67 -1.25
N GLY A 752 16.30 40.63 -2.60
CA GLY A 752 17.60 40.12 -3.09
C GLY A 752 17.50 38.65 -3.53
N TYR A 753 16.31 38.06 -3.67
CA TYR A 753 16.16 36.65 -4.11
C TYR A 753 15.57 36.63 -5.53
N GLY A 754 16.27 35.79 -6.44
CA GLY A 754 15.60 35.52 -7.73
C GLY A 754 14.29 34.76 -7.57
N ALA A 755 13.32 35.00 -8.54
CA ALA A 755 12.05 34.25 -8.42
C ALA A 755 11.62 33.80 -9.84
N MET A 756 11.42 32.44 -9.91
CA MET A 756 10.90 31.87 -11.17
C MET A 756 9.43 31.48 -10.98
N VAL A 757 8.58 32.26 -11.69
CA VAL A 757 7.13 31.96 -11.61
C VAL A 757 6.68 31.37 -12.95
N TYR A 758 5.86 30.30 -12.86
CA TYR A 758 5.47 29.70 -14.16
C TYR A 758 4.03 29.21 -14.08
N ASP A 759 3.41 29.02 -15.35
CA ASP A 759 2.07 28.37 -15.43
C ASP A 759 2.20 26.85 -15.42
N ASN A 760 1.33 26.27 -14.61
CA ASN A 760 1.34 24.79 -14.68
C ASN A 760 0.89 24.30 -16.06
N ARG A 761 1.39 23.10 -16.38
CA ARG A 761 0.97 22.53 -17.69
C ARG A 761 -0.55 22.52 -17.82
N CYS A 762 -1.05 22.84 -19.08
CA CYS A 762 -2.48 22.77 -19.46
C CYS A 762 -3.20 24.03 -18.96
N TRP A 763 -2.43 24.97 -18.25
CA TRP A 763 -3.09 26.21 -17.79
C TRP A 763 -2.33 27.41 -18.37
N GLY A 764 -3.06 28.52 -18.43
CA GLY A 764 -2.41 29.79 -18.87
C GLY A 764 -1.76 29.61 -20.25
N ASP A 765 -0.57 30.08 -20.24
CA ASP A 765 0.11 30.09 -21.55
C ASP A 765 1.00 28.85 -21.72
N SER A 766 1.00 27.96 -20.65
CA SER A 766 1.80 26.73 -20.83
C SER A 766 1.08 25.72 -21.72
N GLU A 767 1.86 24.94 -22.47
CA GLU A 767 1.29 23.90 -23.36
C GLU A 767 0.71 22.73 -22.55
N GLY A 768 -0.08 21.85 -23.28
CA GLY A 768 -0.62 20.62 -22.62
C GLY A 768 -2.10 20.47 -22.93
N LEU A 769 -2.40 19.21 -23.10
CA LEU A 769 -3.82 18.85 -23.27
C LEU A 769 -4.16 17.65 -22.39
N PRO A 770 -5.47 17.57 -22.02
CA PRO A 770 -6.55 18.55 -22.28
C PRO A 770 -6.34 19.85 -21.48
N ARG A 771 -6.90 21.06 -22.16
CA ARG A 771 -6.74 22.33 -21.42
C ARG A 771 -7.60 22.34 -20.17
N CYS A 772 -7.12 23.01 -19.19
CA CYS A 772 -7.82 23.21 -17.90
C CYS A 772 -7.92 21.90 -17.12
N GLU A 773 -6.85 21.14 -17.22
CA GLU A 773 -6.79 19.90 -16.42
C GLU A 773 -5.62 19.99 -15.43
N ALA A 774 -6.04 19.61 -14.14
CA ALA A 774 -4.96 19.53 -13.12
C ALA A 774 -4.59 18.07 -12.83
N ASP A 775 -3.27 17.86 -13.08
CA ASP A 775 -2.70 16.54 -12.72
C ASP A 775 -1.46 16.75 -11.84
N PRO A 776 -1.62 16.50 -10.55
CA PRO A 776 -0.57 16.83 -9.58
C PRO A 776 0.69 15.99 -9.80
N VAL A 777 0.54 14.77 -10.31
CA VAL A 777 1.76 13.95 -10.52
C VAL A 777 2.63 14.61 -11.62
N LYS A 778 1.95 14.97 -12.72
CA LYS A 778 2.74 15.60 -13.79
C LYS A 778 3.24 16.99 -13.36
N GLN A 779 2.41 17.72 -12.68
CA GLN A 779 2.82 19.07 -12.23
C GLN A 779 3.97 18.98 -11.21
N THR A 780 4.04 17.91 -10.36
CA THR A 780 5.19 17.72 -9.44
C THR A 780 6.48 17.49 -10.26
N ARG A 781 6.36 16.75 -11.30
CA ARG A 781 7.56 16.51 -12.14
C ARG A 781 8.02 17.81 -12.82
N ASP A 782 7.02 18.69 -13.10
CA ASP A 782 7.39 19.98 -13.73
C ASP A 782 8.24 20.82 -12.77
N TYR A 783 8.01 20.67 -11.46
CA TYR A 783 8.89 21.38 -10.51
C TYR A 783 10.36 21.00 -10.73
N LEU A 784 10.57 19.69 -11.00
CA LEU A 784 11.98 19.25 -11.20
C LEU A 784 12.55 19.85 -12.48
N ASP A 785 11.72 19.97 -13.50
CA ASP A 785 12.21 20.56 -14.77
C ASP A 785 12.46 22.07 -14.61
N VAL A 786 11.61 22.67 -13.87
CA VAL A 786 11.84 24.12 -13.68
C VAL A 786 13.08 24.33 -12.81
N PHE A 787 13.27 23.43 -11.85
CA PHE A 787 14.51 23.52 -11.06
C PHE A 787 15.74 23.43 -11.98
N ASN A 788 15.77 22.49 -12.85
CA ASN A 788 16.96 22.33 -13.73
C ASN A 788 17.13 23.56 -14.63
N PHE A 789 16.01 24.01 -15.09
CA PHE A 789 16.11 25.22 -15.93
C PHE A 789 16.68 26.40 -15.12
N ALA A 790 16.13 26.59 -13.91
CA ALA A 790 16.63 27.70 -13.09
C ALA A 790 18.11 27.52 -12.72
N ALA A 791 18.48 26.31 -12.41
CA ALA A 791 19.87 26.05 -11.97
C ALA A 791 20.85 26.31 -13.11
N ALA A 792 20.36 26.29 -14.33
CA ALA A 792 21.26 26.47 -15.49
C ALA A 792 21.45 27.96 -15.81
N LEU A 793 20.66 28.79 -15.17
CA LEU A 793 20.83 30.23 -15.44
C LEU A 793 22.03 30.80 -14.69
N PRO A 794 22.87 31.61 -15.39
CA PRO A 794 24.07 32.17 -14.75
C PRO A 794 23.72 33.07 -13.57
N GLU A 795 22.48 33.56 -13.52
CA GLU A 795 22.07 34.52 -12.48
C GLU A 795 21.68 33.77 -11.18
N VAL A 796 21.59 32.36 -11.33
CA VAL A 796 21.05 31.62 -10.18
C VAL A 796 22.17 30.73 -9.61
N ASP A 797 22.30 30.81 -8.30
CA ASP A 797 23.15 29.82 -7.61
C ASP A 797 22.40 28.48 -7.44
N PRO A 798 22.94 27.45 -8.13
CA PRO A 798 22.19 26.18 -8.20
C PRO A 798 22.12 25.49 -6.83
N THR A 799 22.90 25.92 -5.82
CA THR A 799 22.82 25.28 -4.48
C THR A 799 21.86 26.04 -3.57
N LYS A 800 21.30 27.15 -4.08
CA LYS A 800 20.44 27.99 -3.19
C LYS A 800 19.09 28.19 -3.87
N ILE A 801 18.47 27.05 -4.22
CA ILE A 801 17.13 27.15 -4.84
C ILE A 801 16.09 26.62 -3.86
N VAL A 802 14.93 27.39 -3.81
CA VAL A 802 13.85 27.04 -2.85
C VAL A 802 12.56 26.83 -3.66
N TYR A 803 11.86 25.75 -3.25
CA TYR A 803 10.52 25.60 -3.84
C TYR A 803 9.48 26.39 -3.04
N TRP A 804 8.57 26.94 -3.84
CA TRP A 804 7.42 27.65 -3.25
C TRP A 804 6.13 27.21 -3.97
N GLY A 805 5.16 26.82 -3.14
CA GLY A 805 3.86 26.44 -3.74
C GLY A 805 2.71 26.81 -2.79
N SER A 806 1.52 27.20 -3.46
CA SER A 806 0.33 27.48 -2.63
C SER A 806 -0.82 26.55 -3.03
N SER A 807 -1.57 26.13 -2.02
CA SER A 807 -2.75 25.25 -2.26
C SER A 807 -2.34 23.97 -2.98
N LEU A 808 -2.99 23.55 -4.09
CA LEU A 808 -2.61 22.29 -4.75
C LEU A 808 -1.10 22.26 -5.06
N SER A 809 -0.48 23.42 -5.43
CA SER A 809 0.97 23.43 -5.73
C SER A 809 1.80 23.36 -4.44
N GLY A 810 1.16 23.83 -3.28
CA GLY A 810 1.87 23.57 -1.99
C GLY A 810 2.11 22.07 -1.75
N GLY A 811 1.10 21.30 -2.11
CA GLY A 811 1.27 19.84 -2.04
C GLY A 811 2.25 19.31 -3.09
N ASN A 812 2.15 19.89 -4.34
CA ASN A 812 3.09 19.45 -5.38
C ASN A 812 4.55 19.77 -4.99
N ALA A 813 4.74 20.97 -4.38
CA ALA A 813 6.10 21.33 -3.93
C ALA A 813 6.61 20.35 -2.88
N ILE A 814 5.65 19.92 -2.01
CA ILE A 814 6.06 18.92 -1.00
C ILE A 814 6.49 17.62 -1.68
N CYS A 815 5.73 17.18 -2.64
CA CYS A 815 6.06 15.91 -3.30
C CYS A 815 7.34 16.06 -4.13
N ALA A 816 7.48 17.19 -4.80
CA ALA A 816 8.71 17.38 -5.60
C ALA A 816 9.95 17.46 -4.69
N ALA A 817 9.76 18.09 -3.56
CA ALA A 817 10.93 18.25 -2.65
C ALA A 817 11.32 16.91 -2.02
N ALA A 818 10.31 16.08 -1.90
CA ALA A 818 10.65 14.75 -1.33
C ALA A 818 11.61 13.99 -2.25
N MET A 819 11.63 14.34 -3.57
CA MET A 819 12.50 13.61 -4.52
C MET A 819 13.76 14.43 -4.82
N ASN A 820 13.67 15.74 -4.69
CA ASN A 820 14.83 16.60 -5.03
C ASN A 820 15.55 17.06 -3.76
N LYS A 821 16.77 16.39 -3.53
CA LYS A 821 17.42 16.70 -2.23
C LYS A 821 18.45 17.82 -2.41
N SER A 822 18.49 18.42 -3.61
CA SER A 822 19.44 19.53 -3.87
C SER A 822 18.80 20.88 -3.54
N LEU A 823 17.61 20.90 -2.89
CA LEU A 823 16.93 22.18 -2.59
C LEU A 823 17.51 22.79 -1.31
N ALA A 824 17.49 24.11 -1.33
CA ALA A 824 17.92 24.80 -0.07
C ALA A 824 16.77 24.93 0.92
N GLY A 825 15.51 24.87 0.43
CA GLY A 825 14.35 24.99 1.35
C GLY A 825 13.03 24.89 0.56
N ILE A 826 11.97 24.76 1.44
CA ILE A 826 10.63 24.68 0.81
C ILE A 826 9.70 25.61 1.60
N ILE A 827 8.90 26.40 0.77
CA ILE A 827 7.83 27.19 1.39
C ILE A 827 6.49 26.70 0.82
N SER A 828 5.69 26.08 1.77
CA SER A 828 4.38 25.56 1.36
C SER A 828 3.27 26.35 2.05
N GLN A 829 2.54 27.14 1.22
CA GLN A 829 1.49 28.02 1.76
C GLN A 829 0.10 27.39 1.58
N VAL A 830 -0.69 27.28 2.66
CA VAL A 830 -2.03 26.66 2.72
C VAL A 830 -2.09 25.45 1.78
N PRO A 831 -1.22 24.47 2.06
CA PRO A 831 -1.03 23.38 1.09
C PRO A 831 -2.19 22.37 1.14
N PHE A 832 -2.51 21.89 -0.14
CA PHE A 832 -3.32 20.65 -0.28
C PHE A 832 -2.46 19.42 0.00
N VAL A 833 -2.90 18.60 1.08
CA VAL A 833 -1.87 17.63 1.55
C VAL A 833 -2.49 16.22 1.53
N SER A 834 -3.89 16.18 1.32
CA SER A 834 -4.49 14.84 1.28
C SER A 834 -5.79 14.88 0.48
N GLY A 835 -5.67 14.20 -0.73
CA GLY A 835 -6.88 14.11 -1.59
C GLY A 835 -7.89 13.09 -1.04
N GLY A 836 -7.40 11.86 -0.54
CA GLY A 836 -8.29 10.79 0.01
C GLY A 836 -9.11 11.30 1.20
N SER A 837 -8.46 11.93 2.12
CA SER A 837 -9.15 12.42 3.35
C SER A 837 -10.15 13.53 3.01
N MET A 838 -9.81 14.25 2.00
CA MET A 838 -10.75 15.33 1.60
C MET A 838 -11.95 14.74 0.86
N ALA A 839 -11.72 13.67 0.02
CA ALA A 839 -12.83 13.00 -0.67
C ALA A 839 -13.82 12.38 0.33
N ARG A 840 -13.35 11.86 1.44
CA ARG A 840 -14.25 11.28 2.47
C ARG A 840 -15.08 12.37 3.14
N ILE A 841 -14.44 13.50 3.28
CA ILE A 841 -15.15 14.60 3.98
C ILE A 841 -16.21 15.19 3.05
N THR A 842 -15.91 15.13 1.65
CA THR A 842 -16.81 15.88 0.74
C THR A 842 -17.71 14.90 -0.01
N GLY A 843 -17.62 13.43 0.27
CA GLY A 843 -18.53 12.45 -0.37
C GLY A 843 -18.38 12.43 -1.89
N ALA A 844 -17.21 11.87 -2.55
CA ALA A 844 -16.96 11.97 -4.00
C ALA A 844 -17.95 11.08 -4.77
N PRO A 845 -18.59 11.66 -5.85
CA PRO A 845 -19.64 10.96 -6.61
C PRO A 845 -19.06 9.80 -7.43
N LYS A 846 -19.67 8.59 -7.40
CA LYS A 846 -19.50 7.35 -8.20
C LYS A 846 -19.24 7.67 -9.68
N SER A 847 -19.61 8.92 -10.20
CA SER A 847 -19.48 9.33 -11.61
C SER A 847 -18.02 9.64 -11.98
N LEU A 848 -17.07 9.72 -10.92
CA LEU A 848 -15.65 10.06 -11.20
C LEU A 848 -14.90 8.85 -11.74
N LEU A 849 -15.47 7.55 -11.56
CA LEU A 849 -14.82 6.30 -12.01
C LEU A 849 -15.31 5.93 -13.42
N VAL A 850 -16.50 6.58 -13.94
CA VAL A 850 -17.13 6.25 -15.23
C VAL A 850 -16.54 7.16 -16.32
N SER A 851 -15.79 8.28 -15.99
CA SER A 851 -15.32 9.27 -16.98
C SER A 851 -14.07 8.76 -17.72
N ARG A 852 -13.53 7.42 -17.36
CA ARG A 852 -12.34 6.87 -18.06
C ARG A 852 -12.78 6.01 -19.25
N ARG A 853 -14.16 5.87 -19.44
CA ARG A 853 -14.66 4.93 -20.47
C ARG A 853 -14.95 5.69 -21.77
N THR A 854 -14.69 7.09 -21.66
CA THR A 854 -14.96 7.73 -22.97
C THR A 854 -13.77 8.65 -23.30
N PRO A 855 -12.66 8.16 -23.88
CA PRO A 855 -11.48 8.94 -24.31
C PRO A 855 -11.90 10.17 -25.13
N ASN A 856 -12.85 11.16 -24.45
CA ASN A 856 -13.16 12.48 -25.02
C ASN A 856 -14.38 13.09 -24.32
N SER A 857 -14.76 12.61 -23.12
CA SER A 857 -15.96 13.26 -22.55
C SER A 857 -15.54 14.51 -21.77
N GLU A 858 -15.07 15.57 -22.45
CA GLU A 858 -14.66 16.93 -21.98
C GLU A 858 -15.68 17.50 -20.99
N ILE A 859 -16.17 16.60 -20.10
CA ILE A 859 -17.09 17.26 -19.15
C ILE A 859 -16.31 18.25 -18.28
N GLN A 860 -16.75 19.57 -18.38
CA GLN A 860 -16.10 20.65 -17.60
C GLN A 860 -16.97 21.01 -16.39
N ILE A 861 -16.24 21.22 -15.34
CA ILE A 861 -16.96 21.55 -14.08
C ILE A 861 -16.48 22.92 -13.59
N PRO A 862 -17.44 23.63 -13.01
CA PRO A 862 -17.07 24.98 -12.55
C PRO A 862 -16.05 24.93 -11.40
N ILE A 863 -15.09 25.93 -11.48
CA ILE A 863 -13.99 25.95 -10.48
C ILE A 863 -14.45 26.81 -9.29
N TYR A 864 -15.12 27.97 -9.57
CA TYR A 864 -15.51 28.90 -8.49
C TYR A 864 -17.04 28.89 -8.32
N PRO A 865 -17.43 29.07 -7.04
CA PRO A 865 -18.88 29.21 -6.83
C PRO A 865 -19.41 30.53 -7.38
N ASN A 866 -20.71 30.47 -7.68
CA ASN A 866 -21.31 31.71 -8.25
C ASN A 866 -21.64 32.72 -7.15
N SER A 867 -21.96 32.20 -5.93
CA SER A 867 -22.30 33.13 -4.83
C SER A 867 -21.98 32.47 -3.49
N VAL A 868 -21.90 33.33 -2.49
CA VAL A 868 -21.63 32.83 -1.12
C VAL A 868 -22.83 32.01 -0.64
N GLU A 869 -23.99 32.37 -1.10
CA GLU A 869 -25.22 31.66 -0.65
C GLU A 869 -25.21 30.20 -1.12
N GLU A 870 -24.72 29.96 -2.35
CA GLU A 870 -24.69 28.55 -2.85
C GLU A 870 -23.74 27.69 -2.02
N VAL A 871 -22.68 28.29 -1.58
CA VAL A 871 -21.73 27.51 -0.75
C VAL A 871 -22.36 27.19 0.60
N GLN A 872 -23.07 28.15 1.20
CA GLN A 872 -23.63 27.96 2.55
C GLN A 872 -24.78 26.96 2.54
N ASP A 873 -25.46 26.89 1.44
CA ASP A 873 -26.63 25.99 1.39
C ASP A 873 -26.24 24.62 0.84
N GLY A 874 -24.91 24.46 0.41
CA GLY A 874 -24.38 23.15 -0.02
C GLY A 874 -24.85 22.78 -1.43
N THR A 875 -25.30 23.79 -2.24
CA THR A 875 -25.87 23.45 -3.58
C THR A 875 -24.82 23.70 -4.66
N THR A 876 -23.65 24.19 -4.25
CA THR A 876 -22.69 24.56 -5.32
C THR A 876 -22.11 23.29 -5.97
N LYS A 877 -21.88 23.44 -7.31
CA LYS A 877 -21.24 22.32 -8.05
C LYS A 877 -19.77 22.62 -8.31
N ALA A 878 -19.28 23.74 -7.75
CA ALA A 878 -17.88 24.13 -8.01
C ALA A 878 -16.90 23.27 -7.20
N ILE A 879 -15.70 23.25 -7.78
CA ILE A 879 -14.66 22.42 -7.14
C ILE A 879 -14.22 23.09 -5.84
N LEU A 880 -14.05 24.42 -5.84
CA LEU A 880 -13.61 25.11 -4.60
C LEU A 880 -14.83 25.57 -3.81
N LYS A 881 -15.16 24.71 -2.81
CA LYS A 881 -16.42 24.97 -2.08
C LYS A 881 -16.14 25.81 -0.83
N ASP A 882 -15.55 26.94 -1.06
CA ASP A 882 -15.19 27.91 -0.01
C ASP A 882 -15.79 29.28 -0.36
N ALA A 883 -16.53 29.82 0.69
CA ALA A 883 -17.15 31.14 0.41
C ALA A 883 -16.10 32.19 0.04
N GLY A 884 -14.86 32.00 0.59
CA GLY A 884 -13.78 32.95 0.28
C GLY A 884 -13.39 32.88 -1.20
N ALA A 885 -13.74 31.81 -1.87
CA ALA A 885 -13.36 31.67 -3.29
C ALA A 885 -14.18 32.65 -4.16
N VAL A 886 -15.40 32.96 -3.71
CA VAL A 886 -16.21 33.92 -4.47
C VAL A 886 -15.55 35.30 -4.45
N GLU A 887 -15.14 35.69 -3.26
CA GLU A 887 -14.49 37.02 -3.16
C GLU A 887 -13.16 37.03 -3.91
N PHE A 888 -12.47 35.94 -3.80
CA PHE A 888 -11.18 35.84 -4.50
C PHE A 888 -11.38 35.99 -6.02
N ALA A 889 -12.42 35.30 -6.58
CA ALA A 889 -12.71 35.44 -8.02
C ALA A 889 -13.14 36.87 -8.37
N GLU A 890 -13.88 37.50 -7.49
CA GLU A 890 -14.29 38.91 -7.75
C GLU A 890 -13.07 39.83 -7.76
N GLU A 891 -12.20 39.49 -6.77
CA GLU A 891 -10.99 40.32 -6.75
C GLU A 891 -10.16 40.12 -8.03
N MET A 892 -10.10 38.94 -8.53
CA MET A 892 -9.37 38.73 -9.80
C MET A 892 -10.05 39.52 -10.94
N THR A 893 -11.33 39.53 -10.92
CA THR A 893 -12.05 40.32 -11.94
C THR A 893 -11.77 41.82 -11.76
N ARG A 894 -11.85 42.25 -10.52
CA ARG A 894 -11.58 43.67 -10.25
C ARG A 894 -10.20 44.10 -10.74
N ARG A 895 -9.25 43.19 -10.69
CA ARG A 895 -7.86 43.55 -11.06
C ARG A 895 -7.60 43.25 -12.52
N GLY A 896 -8.64 42.75 -13.20
CA GLY A 896 -8.56 42.54 -14.66
C GLY A 896 -7.74 41.30 -15.03
N TYR A 897 -7.69 40.30 -14.14
CA TYR A 897 -6.91 39.08 -14.46
C TYR A 897 -7.76 38.15 -15.31
N SER A 898 -7.06 37.54 -16.32
CA SER A 898 -7.76 36.44 -17.03
C SER A 898 -7.65 35.13 -16.25
N TYR A 899 -8.90 34.48 -16.15
CA TYR A 899 -8.78 33.17 -15.48
C TYR A 899 -9.86 32.23 -16.01
N ASP A 900 -9.50 30.95 -15.89
CA ASP A 900 -10.44 29.94 -16.43
C ASP A 900 -11.54 29.64 -15.41
N LYS A 901 -12.71 29.37 -15.96
CA LYS A 901 -13.87 29.25 -15.03
C LYS A 901 -14.21 27.78 -14.80
N THR A 902 -13.67 26.93 -15.71
CA THR A 902 -14.04 25.51 -15.53
C THR A 902 -12.78 24.64 -15.59
N ALA A 903 -12.91 23.39 -15.09
CA ALA A 903 -11.84 22.39 -15.17
C ALA A 903 -12.42 21.04 -15.60
N THR A 904 -11.54 20.24 -16.09
CA THR A 904 -12.05 18.92 -16.51
C THR A 904 -12.45 18.08 -15.28
N LEU A 905 -13.38 17.23 -15.53
CA LEU A 905 -13.82 16.35 -14.42
C LEU A 905 -12.65 15.47 -13.96
N GLN A 906 -11.74 15.12 -14.87
CA GLN A 906 -10.57 14.29 -14.52
C GLN A 906 -9.67 15.00 -13.48
N SER A 907 -9.71 16.24 -13.49
CA SER A 907 -8.92 16.97 -12.48
C SER A 907 -9.31 16.57 -11.05
N LEU A 908 -10.60 16.28 -10.82
CA LEU A 908 -11.03 15.86 -9.46
C LEU A 908 -10.46 14.49 -9.11
N THR A 909 -10.49 13.62 -10.10
CA THR A 909 -9.94 12.27 -9.83
C THR A 909 -8.44 12.36 -9.53
N ASN A 910 -7.75 13.15 -10.36
CA ASN A 910 -6.28 13.24 -10.14
C ASN A 910 -5.96 13.88 -8.78
N THR A 911 -6.78 14.83 -8.40
CA THR A 911 -6.48 15.51 -7.12
C THR A 911 -6.80 14.59 -5.93
N ILE A 912 -7.85 13.72 -6.09
CA ILE A 912 -8.19 12.82 -4.97
C ILE A 912 -7.06 11.81 -4.74
N MET A 913 -6.32 11.53 -5.81
CA MET A 913 -5.25 10.51 -5.68
C MET A 913 -3.94 11.16 -5.23
N HIS A 914 -3.97 12.42 -5.13
CA HIS A 914 -2.73 13.14 -4.74
C HIS A 914 -2.60 13.20 -3.22
N GLU A 915 -1.43 12.50 -2.72
CA GLU A 915 -1.30 12.33 -1.25
C GLU A 915 0.06 12.86 -0.79
N PRO A 916 0.21 14.23 -0.68
CA PRO A 916 1.50 14.80 -0.26
C PRO A 916 1.84 14.43 1.19
N THR A 917 0.85 14.20 2.06
CA THR A 917 1.14 13.87 3.47
C THR A 917 1.93 12.56 3.54
N GLY A 918 1.77 11.69 2.57
CA GLY A 918 2.41 10.36 2.57
C GLY A 918 3.92 10.45 2.34
N VAL A 919 4.32 11.66 1.79
CA VAL A 919 5.77 11.66 1.46
C VAL A 919 6.45 12.84 2.16
N ILE A 920 5.73 13.64 2.92
CA ILE A 920 6.25 14.90 3.47
C ILE A 920 7.43 14.64 4.41
N HIS A 921 7.55 13.38 5.07
CA HIS A 921 8.68 13.08 5.99
C HIS A 921 9.97 12.84 5.21
N HIS A 922 9.85 12.65 3.91
CA HIS A 922 11.07 12.42 3.10
C HIS A 922 11.76 13.74 2.75
N ILE A 923 11.15 14.93 3.11
CA ILE A 923 11.75 16.24 2.78
C ILE A 923 12.99 16.49 3.65
N SER A 924 12.99 15.94 4.82
CA SER A 924 14.18 16.12 5.66
C SER A 924 15.42 15.45 5.02
N PRO A 925 16.48 16.28 5.26
CA PRO A 925 16.77 17.40 6.18
C PRO A 925 16.58 18.76 5.50
N THR A 926 15.99 18.88 4.35
CA THR A 926 15.74 20.20 3.73
C THR A 926 14.69 21.00 4.53
N PRO A 927 15.02 22.27 4.94
CA PRO A 927 14.12 23.09 5.77
C PRO A 927 12.77 23.32 5.08
N LEU A 928 11.71 23.05 5.88
CA LEU A 928 10.33 23.21 5.37
C LEU A 928 9.61 24.28 6.20
N LEU A 929 9.07 25.28 5.43
CA LEU A 929 8.15 26.25 6.07
C LEU A 929 6.73 25.98 5.56
N MET A 930 5.85 25.65 6.61
CA MET A 930 4.42 25.52 6.23
C MET A 930 3.63 26.68 6.83
N ILE A 931 2.91 27.43 5.90
CA ILE A 931 2.03 28.54 6.34
C ILE A 931 0.57 28.07 6.26
N VAL A 932 -0.04 28.14 7.51
CA VAL A 932 -1.37 27.53 7.61
C VAL A 932 -2.35 28.60 8.10
N ALA A 933 -3.47 28.67 7.35
CA ALA A 933 -4.55 29.54 7.87
C ALA A 933 -5.41 28.77 8.89
N ASP A 934 -5.82 29.44 10.02
CA ASP A 934 -6.45 28.68 11.13
C ASP A 934 -7.94 28.46 10.84
N ASP A 935 -8.47 29.16 9.71
CA ASP A 935 -9.88 28.87 9.35
C ASP A 935 -9.95 28.46 7.87
N ASP A 936 -8.99 27.67 7.50
CA ASP A 936 -8.98 27.20 6.09
C ASP A 936 -9.97 26.03 5.91
N VAL A 937 -10.97 26.30 5.09
CA VAL A 937 -11.99 25.24 4.89
C VAL A 937 -11.87 24.69 3.46
N CYS A 938 -10.91 25.33 2.71
CA CYS A 938 -10.70 24.82 1.34
C CYS A 938 -9.79 23.58 1.35
N THR A 939 -8.70 23.62 2.08
CA THR A 939 -7.82 22.43 2.16
C THR A 939 -7.75 21.93 3.60
N TYR A 940 -8.53 22.54 4.46
CA TYR A 940 -8.81 22.15 5.86
C TYR A 940 -7.53 22.24 6.70
N THR A 941 -7.65 23.04 7.77
CA THR A 941 -6.51 23.38 8.66
C THR A 941 -6.01 22.12 9.38
N HIS A 942 -6.94 21.37 9.85
CA HIS A 942 -6.50 20.21 10.65
C HIS A 942 -5.68 19.22 9.80
N LEU A 943 -6.00 19.09 8.50
CA LEU A 943 -5.20 18.15 7.68
C LEU A 943 -3.80 18.70 7.42
N GLN A 944 -3.73 20.01 7.24
CA GLN A 944 -2.39 20.63 7.06
C GLN A 944 -1.54 20.46 8.33
N LEU A 945 -2.13 20.58 9.52
CA LEU A 945 -1.36 20.45 10.77
C LEU A 945 -0.91 19.00 10.98
N GLU A 946 -1.80 18.10 10.54
CA GLU A 946 -1.39 16.68 10.64
C GLU A 946 -0.19 16.40 9.71
N ALA A 947 -0.28 16.98 8.52
CA ALA A 947 0.87 16.77 7.60
C ALA A 947 2.14 17.38 8.17
N PHE A 948 2.03 18.57 8.74
CA PHE A 948 3.21 19.20 9.35
C PHE A 948 3.80 18.32 10.46
N GLU A 949 2.89 17.66 11.20
CA GLU A 949 3.38 16.80 12.31
C GLU A 949 4.17 15.60 11.76
N LYS A 950 3.81 15.23 10.60
CA LYS A 950 4.52 14.07 10.00
C LYS A 950 5.86 14.50 9.40
N ALA A 951 5.97 15.77 9.00
CA ALA A 951 7.26 16.24 8.45
C ALA A 951 8.37 16.17 9.51
N LEU A 952 9.61 15.79 9.11
CA LEU A 952 10.74 15.71 10.07
C LEU A 952 11.52 17.02 10.05
N GLN A 953 12.35 17.30 11.11
CA GLN A 953 13.12 18.57 11.19
C GLN A 953 14.13 18.67 10.05
N PRO A 954 14.53 19.94 9.62
CA PRO A 954 14.06 21.23 10.15
C PRO A 954 12.74 21.67 9.49
N LYS A 955 11.76 22.01 10.40
CA LYS A 955 10.43 22.41 9.89
C LYS A 955 9.90 23.57 10.73
N THR A 956 9.27 24.48 10.01
CA THR A 956 8.70 25.65 10.69
C THR A 956 7.22 25.79 10.29
N LEU A 957 6.44 25.92 11.43
CA LEU A 957 5.00 26.09 11.18
C LEU A 957 4.59 27.53 11.52
N MET A 958 3.79 27.99 10.54
CA MET A 958 3.21 29.31 10.86
C MET A 958 1.69 29.26 10.65
N ILE A 959 1.09 29.70 11.81
CA ILE A 959 -0.40 29.70 11.71
C ILE A 959 -0.87 31.16 11.68
N VAL A 960 -1.64 31.53 10.59
CA VAL A 960 -2.15 32.89 10.51
C VAL A 960 -3.60 32.92 11.02
N LYS A 961 -3.75 33.67 12.16
CA LYS A 961 -5.04 33.59 12.88
C LYS A 961 -6.10 34.46 12.18
N GLY A 962 -7.36 33.99 12.26
CA GLY A 962 -8.54 34.75 11.80
C GLY A 962 -8.59 34.84 10.27
N THR A 963 -7.84 33.90 9.63
CA THR A 963 -7.82 34.03 8.15
C THR A 963 -8.23 32.70 7.52
N GLY A 964 -8.94 32.87 6.33
CA GLY A 964 -9.33 31.72 5.49
C GLY A 964 -8.30 31.44 4.38
N HIS A 965 -8.56 30.44 3.54
CA HIS A 965 -7.62 29.90 2.53
C HIS A 965 -7.15 31.01 1.59
N PHE A 966 -8.02 31.96 1.20
CA PHE A 966 -7.68 32.88 0.10
C PHE A 966 -7.23 34.23 0.67
N ASP A 967 -7.26 34.42 1.99
CA ASP A 967 -6.92 35.71 2.63
C ASP A 967 -5.42 35.99 2.56
N LEU A 968 -4.60 34.97 2.17
CA LEU A 968 -3.13 35.15 2.28
C LEU A 968 -2.57 35.66 0.95
N TYR A 969 -3.41 35.95 -0.07
CA TYR A 969 -2.85 36.22 -1.43
C TYR A 969 -2.80 37.73 -1.67
N TYR A 970 -3.62 38.56 -0.93
CA TYR A 970 -3.57 40.02 -1.16
C TYR A 970 -4.09 40.73 0.10
N GLY A 971 -3.90 42.04 0.18
CA GLY A 971 -4.45 42.85 1.29
C GLY A 971 -3.46 42.92 2.46
N LYS A 972 -4.02 43.26 3.68
CA LYS A 972 -3.18 43.57 4.86
C LYS A 972 -2.44 42.32 5.35
N ARG A 973 -3.06 41.16 5.24
CA ARG A 973 -2.43 39.92 5.76
C ARG A 973 -1.31 39.44 4.84
N PHE A 974 -1.34 39.87 3.55
CA PHE A 974 -0.29 39.55 2.55
C PHE A 974 1.07 40.07 3.00
N GLN A 975 1.13 41.26 3.52
CA GLN A 975 2.43 41.83 3.92
C GLN A 975 3.01 41.07 5.12
N GLU A 976 2.10 40.69 5.98
CA GLU A 976 2.55 39.92 7.16
C GLU A 976 3.13 38.56 6.74
N VAL A 977 2.44 37.88 5.81
CA VAL A 977 2.86 36.52 5.41
C VAL A 977 4.17 36.60 4.62
N VAL A 978 4.31 37.65 3.80
CA VAL A 978 5.56 37.79 3.02
C VAL A 978 6.74 38.03 3.99
N GLY A 979 6.53 38.91 4.95
CA GLY A 979 7.59 39.14 5.97
C GLY A 979 8.07 37.83 6.61
N MET A 980 7.16 37.01 6.86
CA MET A 980 7.52 35.73 7.52
C MET A 980 8.31 34.82 6.58
N GLN A 981 7.86 34.80 5.41
CA GLN A 981 8.60 33.97 4.43
C GLN A 981 10.02 34.51 4.22
N LEU A 982 10.19 35.81 4.25
CA LEU A 982 11.53 36.39 4.10
C LEU A 982 12.40 36.07 5.34
N GLU A 983 11.72 36.02 6.47
CA GLU A 983 12.49 35.63 7.67
C GLU A 983 12.98 34.17 7.56
N PHE A 984 12.14 33.36 7.06
CA PHE A 984 12.55 31.96 6.87
C PHE A 984 13.71 31.87 5.86
N LEU A 985 13.60 32.61 4.80
CA LEU A 985 14.67 32.55 3.77
C LEU A 985 15.97 33.10 4.34
N ARG A 986 15.93 34.12 5.19
CA ARG A 986 17.15 34.63 5.83
C ARG A 986 17.78 33.59 6.76
N SER A 987 16.90 32.80 7.35
CA SER A 987 17.43 31.79 8.30
C SER A 987 18.15 30.65 7.56
N ILE A 988 17.82 30.45 6.27
CA ILE A 988 18.47 29.27 5.62
C ILE A 988 19.56 29.77 4.66
N PHE A 989 19.64 31.05 4.32
CA PHE A 989 20.81 31.58 3.58
C PHE A 989 21.69 32.43 4.49
#